data_AF-A0A199VVL5-F1
#
_entry.id   AF-A0A199VVL5-F1
#
_cell.length_a   1.000
_cell.length_b   1.000
_cell.length_c   1.000
_cell.angle_alpha   90.00
_cell.angle_beta   90.00
_cell.angle_gamma   90.00
#
_symmetry.space_group_name_H-M   'P 1'
#
loop_
_entity.id
_entity.type
_entity.pdbx_description
1 polymer ?
#
loop_
_entity_poly.entity_id
_entity_poly.type
_entity_poly.pdbx_seq_one_letter_code
_entity_poly.pdbx_strand_id
1 'polypeptide(L)'
;MKLSSCNFMLVSSKFGEMKQKPPKKKLPPGPFGFPVIGQSLSLFRALRTNTGEQWLEQKVRKFGPVLKLSLFGHPTVFLAGQAANKLVFGNDTLTPRQTRSFTSIMGRQTMREMIGDDHRRLRAAFGQFLKPDVLKKYVSKIDEEVRYHIKMNWTGQQTVTVTPLMKCLTFDIMCSLIFGLDRGDTRQALATELVDMVAGMWSIPLNIPFTRFNKSMKASRRARRILSKVIQERRRNLDHGLCSPHADLITCLLSLNQEGCGNEALSEEEIIDNTIFAMVAGHDTTAVLITFMIRQLAKDPAIHAKVAREQEGIAKSKTPGETLTWDDLNKMKYTWRVALETLRMIPPVFGSFRKALKDVEFNGYLIPKGWHVFWASSMTQMNADIFHEPHKFDPTRFENQSSIPPYCFIAFGGGSRICPGNEFARIETLVAMHYIVTQFRWKLSGEDDGFTRYPLPSPSQGLTIKLEPKGDMTLPTDNRHPSNKKLPPGSFGFPVIGQSLSFLRALRANNGHQWLEQKVRKFGPVLKLSLFGRPTIFLAGPAANKLVFGNDAFTPHQLTSFTRIMGRRTMREMVGDDHRQIRAAVGQFLKPEVLKMYVNKIDEEVRYHIKMNWTGHQTVTVMPLIKCLTFDVICSLVFGLDRGHTRQALAKEFVDVIAGMWSIPVNLPFTRFNKSLRASRRARRILSEVIQEKRRKLEHGLCPPHADLITCLLSLSQEGCGNEALTEEEIVDNTIFVMVAGHDTTAILITFMIRQLEKDPAIYARVAQEQEEIAQSKAPGEALTWDDLNKMKYTWRVALETLRMIPPVFWSFRKVLKDVEFNGYLIPEGWQVLRTTSMTQMNAEIFPEPHKFDPTRFENQSSVPPYSFIAFGGGSRICPANEFARIETLTAMYYIVAQFRWKLSGKDDSFSRYPLPSPSEGLPIKLEPKGDISTEKKTSHIGGQNYSEIIYVTHEKTVRHLQQQANINEIPESKARAYYTSATAETRAYAAVRKKKTPSCHFADSLISAHQSATDPRTRIGPANAEFPSAMAAAAELVALIVVVDRSPS
;
A
#
# COMPACT_ATOMS: atom_id res chain seq x y z
N MET A 1 -19.39 -72.59 89.31
CA MET A 1 -18.69 -73.63 88.53
C MET A 1 -19.15 -73.49 87.08
N LYS A 2 -18.34 -73.52 86.00
CA LYS A 2 -16.89 -73.35 85.75
C LYS A 2 -16.72 -73.13 84.21
N LEU A 3 -15.65 -72.44 83.75
CA LEU A 3 -15.30 -72.10 82.32
C LEU A 3 -16.21 -70.99 81.67
N SER A 4 -15.84 -70.11 80.72
CA SER A 4 -14.62 -69.74 79.93
C SER A 4 -14.48 -70.31 78.49
N SER A 5 -14.14 -69.58 77.39
CA SER A 5 -14.08 -68.11 77.07
C SER A 5 -13.91 -67.80 75.55
N CYS A 6 -14.41 -66.63 75.11
CA CYS A 6 -13.92 -65.75 74.01
C CYS A 6 -13.87 -66.20 72.51
N ASN A 7 -13.99 -65.30 71.51
CA ASN A 7 -14.80 -64.06 71.36
C ASN A 7 -14.76 -63.57 69.89
N PHE A 8 -15.89 -63.49 69.18
CA PHE A 8 -16.42 -62.30 68.47
C PHE A 8 -17.52 -62.63 67.44
N MET A 9 -18.71 -62.09 67.72
CA MET A 9 -19.92 -62.05 66.90
C MET A 9 -19.82 -60.98 65.78
N LEU A 10 -20.63 -60.92 64.72
CA LEU A 10 -21.74 -61.76 64.21
C LEU A 10 -21.94 -61.48 62.70
N VAL A 11 -22.58 -62.39 61.97
CA VAL A 11 -22.93 -62.25 60.54
C VAL A 11 -24.45 -62.34 60.34
N SER A 12 -25.06 -61.42 59.58
CA SER A 12 -26.34 -61.58 58.86
C SER A 12 -26.57 -60.34 57.97
N SER A 13 -26.51 -60.40 56.64
CA SER A 13 -27.46 -60.98 55.67
C SER A 13 -28.75 -60.17 55.44
N LYS A 14 -28.87 -59.55 54.26
CA LYS A 14 -30.12 -59.26 53.56
C LYS A 14 -29.87 -59.31 52.04
N PHE A 15 -30.57 -60.20 51.36
CA PHE A 15 -30.65 -60.28 49.91
C PHE A 15 -31.55 -59.15 49.36
N GLY A 16 -31.34 -58.76 48.09
CA GLY A 16 -32.47 -58.36 47.25
C GLY A 16 -32.75 -56.87 47.01
N GLU A 17 -31.75 -56.09 46.56
CA GLU A 17 -32.02 -55.04 45.56
C GLU A 17 -31.08 -55.19 44.37
N MET A 18 -31.60 -55.66 43.23
CA MET A 18 -30.92 -55.52 41.96
C MET A 18 -30.92 -54.05 41.54
N LYS A 19 -29.91 -53.29 41.98
CA LYS A 19 -29.57 -52.02 41.33
C LYS A 19 -29.18 -52.32 39.90
N GLN A 20 -30.14 -52.17 38.98
CA GLN A 20 -29.89 -52.21 37.55
C GLN A 20 -28.69 -51.32 37.25
N LYS A 21 -27.65 -51.88 36.60
CA LYS A 21 -26.54 -51.05 36.10
C LYS A 21 -27.16 -49.96 35.21
N PRO A 22 -26.89 -48.66 35.46
CA PRO A 22 -27.47 -47.61 34.64
C PRO A 22 -27.10 -47.89 33.17
N PRO A 23 -28.05 -47.74 32.23
CA PRO A 23 -27.83 -48.11 30.84
C PRO A 23 -26.60 -47.36 30.30
N LYS A 24 -25.69 -48.10 29.63
CA LYS A 24 -24.48 -47.52 29.03
C LYS A 24 -24.90 -46.42 28.03
N LYS A 25 -24.78 -45.16 28.45
CA LYS A 25 -25.23 -43.99 27.68
C LYS A 25 -24.59 -44.00 26.29
N LYS A 26 -25.41 -43.98 25.25
CA LYS A 26 -24.99 -44.25 23.87
C LYS A 26 -24.36 -43.00 23.25
N LEU A 27 -23.16 -43.12 22.67
CA LEU A 27 -22.58 -42.05 21.85
C LEU A 27 -23.34 -41.94 20.51
N PRO A 28 -23.41 -40.74 19.91
CA PRO A 28 -23.95 -40.57 18.55
C PRO A 28 -23.27 -41.48 17.51
N PRO A 29 -24.01 -41.94 16.49
CA PRO A 29 -23.43 -42.67 15.34
C PRO A 29 -22.53 -41.76 14.49
N GLY A 30 -21.62 -42.35 13.72
CA GLY A 30 -20.75 -41.62 12.77
C GLY A 30 -19.24 -41.85 12.96
N PRO A 31 -18.41 -41.65 11.91
CA PRO A 31 -16.97 -41.89 11.96
C PRO A 31 -16.18 -40.63 12.33
N PHE A 32 -15.09 -40.79 13.10
CA PHE A 32 -14.19 -39.67 13.40
C PHE A 32 -13.41 -39.18 12.16
N GLY A 33 -13.16 -40.04 11.17
CA GLY A 33 -12.35 -39.72 9.99
C GLY A 33 -10.87 -40.07 10.19
N PHE A 34 -9.97 -39.35 9.52
CA PHE A 34 -8.53 -39.61 9.60
C PHE A 34 -7.97 -39.30 11.01
N PRO A 35 -6.91 -40.01 11.45
CA PRO A 35 -6.19 -39.67 12.67
C PRO A 35 -5.76 -38.20 12.70
N VAL A 36 -5.82 -37.57 13.88
CA VAL A 36 -5.45 -36.16 14.17
C VAL A 36 -6.28 -35.09 13.44
N ILE A 37 -6.49 -35.17 12.12
CA ILE A 37 -7.19 -34.14 11.33
C ILE A 37 -8.70 -34.39 11.16
N GLY A 38 -9.17 -35.61 11.44
CA GLY A 38 -10.58 -35.99 11.35
C GLY A 38 -11.14 -35.83 9.94
N GLN A 39 -12.23 -35.07 9.82
CA GLN A 39 -12.86 -34.74 8.53
C GLN A 39 -12.63 -33.27 8.12
N SER A 40 -11.73 -32.54 8.80
CA SER A 40 -11.58 -31.07 8.65
C SER A 40 -11.23 -30.63 7.22
N LEU A 41 -10.39 -31.40 6.51
CA LEU A 41 -10.01 -31.09 5.13
C LEU A 41 -11.17 -31.27 4.15
N SER A 42 -12.06 -32.25 4.37
CA SER A 42 -13.22 -32.45 3.52
C SER A 42 -14.29 -31.37 3.74
N LEU A 43 -14.48 -30.92 4.99
CA LEU A 43 -15.29 -29.74 5.31
C LEU A 43 -14.73 -28.47 4.64
N PHE A 44 -13.41 -28.22 4.72
CA PHE A 44 -12.80 -27.08 4.04
C PHE A 44 -12.91 -27.14 2.52
N ARG A 45 -12.78 -28.33 1.91
CA ARG A 45 -13.04 -28.51 0.47
C ARG A 45 -14.49 -28.16 0.15
N ALA A 46 -15.45 -28.72 0.88
CA ALA A 46 -16.88 -28.49 0.68
C ALA A 46 -17.27 -27.00 0.87
N LEU A 47 -16.69 -26.30 1.84
CA LEU A 47 -16.92 -24.86 1.99
C LEU A 47 -16.35 -24.03 0.83
N ARG A 48 -15.17 -24.39 0.31
CA ARG A 48 -14.56 -23.70 -0.86
C ARG A 48 -15.33 -23.95 -2.16
N THR A 49 -15.90 -25.14 -2.34
CA THR A 49 -16.72 -25.49 -3.50
C THR A 49 -18.21 -25.23 -3.30
N ASN A 50 -18.61 -24.59 -2.20
CA ASN A 50 -20.03 -24.32 -1.85
C ASN A 50 -20.94 -25.57 -1.84
N THR A 51 -20.37 -26.72 -1.49
CA THR A 51 -21.07 -28.00 -1.26
C THR A 51 -21.16 -28.36 0.23
N GLY A 52 -20.93 -27.39 1.12
CA GLY A 52 -20.95 -27.58 2.58
C GLY A 52 -22.29 -28.08 3.14
N GLU A 53 -23.41 -27.66 2.53
CA GLU A 53 -24.77 -28.10 2.89
C GLU A 53 -24.96 -29.58 2.53
N GLN A 54 -24.69 -29.94 1.28
CA GLN A 54 -24.68 -31.33 0.78
C GLN A 54 -23.76 -32.24 1.62
N TRP A 55 -22.59 -31.74 2.04
CA TRP A 55 -21.64 -32.47 2.89
C TRP A 55 -22.22 -32.78 4.29
N LEU A 56 -23.11 -31.95 4.83
CA LEU A 56 -23.84 -32.21 6.07
C LEU A 56 -25.06 -33.11 5.82
N GLU A 57 -25.87 -32.81 4.81
CA GLU A 57 -27.05 -33.60 4.43
C GLU A 57 -26.73 -35.07 4.20
N GLN A 58 -25.66 -35.39 3.47
CA GLN A 58 -25.21 -36.77 3.24
C GLN A 58 -24.91 -37.51 4.55
N LYS A 59 -24.44 -36.80 5.58
CA LYS A 59 -24.16 -37.39 6.91
C LYS A 59 -25.42 -37.52 7.74
N VAL A 60 -26.32 -36.53 7.68
CA VAL A 60 -27.63 -36.58 8.36
C VAL A 60 -28.49 -37.70 7.77
N ARG A 61 -28.52 -37.89 6.44
CA ARG A 61 -29.19 -39.02 5.78
C ARG A 61 -28.62 -40.38 6.20
N LYS A 62 -27.30 -40.47 6.45
CA LYS A 62 -26.62 -41.74 6.78
C LYS A 62 -26.61 -42.08 8.28
N PHE A 63 -26.60 -41.08 9.16
CA PHE A 63 -26.39 -41.26 10.61
C PHE A 63 -27.47 -40.59 11.48
N GLY A 64 -28.43 -39.88 10.90
CA GLY A 64 -29.44 -39.10 11.61
C GLY A 64 -28.97 -37.68 11.98
N PRO A 65 -29.86 -36.85 12.56
CA PRO A 65 -29.61 -35.44 12.86
C PRO A 65 -28.68 -35.20 14.08
N VAL A 66 -28.27 -36.27 14.76
CA VAL A 66 -27.34 -36.25 15.90
C VAL A 66 -26.24 -37.26 15.61
N LEU A 67 -25.04 -36.79 15.24
CA LEU A 67 -23.96 -37.65 14.77
C LEU A 67 -22.58 -37.19 15.28
N LYS A 68 -21.63 -38.11 15.43
CA LYS A 68 -20.23 -37.80 15.82
C LYS A 68 -19.29 -37.77 14.62
N LEU A 69 -18.29 -36.90 14.72
CA LEU A 69 -17.16 -36.79 13.82
C LEU A 69 -15.95 -36.19 14.56
N SER A 70 -14.81 -36.00 13.88
CA SER A 70 -13.72 -35.17 14.38
C SER A 70 -13.51 -33.96 13.47
N LEU A 71 -13.44 -32.77 14.06
CA LEU A 71 -13.15 -31.51 13.39
C LEU A 71 -12.09 -30.74 14.19
N PHE A 72 -11.12 -30.17 13.48
CA PHE A 72 -10.02 -29.36 14.03
C PHE A 72 -9.21 -30.06 15.14
N GLY A 73 -9.10 -31.38 15.08
CA GLY A 73 -8.41 -32.19 16.08
C GLY A 73 -9.23 -32.55 17.32
N HIS A 74 -10.53 -32.27 17.32
CA HIS A 74 -11.41 -32.49 18.47
C HIS A 74 -12.60 -33.40 18.12
N PRO A 75 -12.90 -34.41 18.97
CA PRO A 75 -14.18 -35.10 18.96
C PRO A 75 -15.34 -34.10 18.99
N THR A 76 -16.22 -34.20 18.00
CA THR A 76 -17.28 -33.23 17.74
C THR A 76 -18.60 -33.96 17.51
N VAL A 77 -19.67 -33.53 18.19
CA VAL A 77 -21.04 -33.92 17.84
C VAL A 77 -21.62 -32.86 16.92
N PHE A 78 -22.11 -33.26 15.76
CA PHE A 78 -22.95 -32.40 14.92
C PHE A 78 -24.41 -32.58 15.30
N LEU A 79 -25.12 -31.46 15.46
CA LEU A 79 -26.55 -31.41 15.79
C LEU A 79 -27.31 -30.57 14.74
N ALA A 80 -28.47 -31.07 14.29
CA ALA A 80 -29.35 -30.38 13.36
C ALA A 80 -30.81 -30.32 13.86
N GLY A 81 -31.55 -29.31 13.40
CA GLY A 81 -32.98 -29.12 13.67
C GLY A 81 -33.28 -28.15 14.81
N GLN A 82 -34.57 -27.80 14.96
CA GLN A 82 -35.04 -26.80 15.92
C GLN A 82 -34.67 -27.13 17.38
N ALA A 83 -34.91 -28.37 17.82
CA ALA A 83 -34.59 -28.81 19.18
C ALA A 83 -33.08 -28.75 19.48
N ALA A 84 -32.24 -29.07 18.48
CA ALA A 84 -30.79 -28.93 18.57
C ALA A 84 -30.36 -27.47 18.71
N ASN A 85 -30.94 -26.57 17.91
CA ASN A 85 -30.67 -25.14 18.02
C ASN A 85 -31.10 -24.60 19.40
N LYS A 86 -32.28 -24.98 19.90
CA LYS A 86 -32.75 -24.63 21.25
C LYS A 86 -31.76 -25.08 22.33
N LEU A 87 -31.18 -26.29 22.22
CA LEU A 87 -30.12 -26.74 23.11
C LEU A 87 -28.83 -25.91 22.97
N VAL A 88 -28.37 -25.66 21.75
CA VAL A 88 -27.10 -24.96 21.43
C VAL A 88 -27.10 -23.47 21.82
N PHE A 89 -28.26 -22.82 21.86
CA PHE A 89 -28.41 -21.40 22.17
C PHE A 89 -29.05 -21.12 23.53
N GLY A 90 -29.81 -22.08 24.10
CA GLY A 90 -30.55 -21.91 25.35
C GLY A 90 -30.00 -22.67 26.55
N ASN A 91 -28.82 -23.32 26.45
CA ASN A 91 -28.24 -24.11 27.53
C ASN A 91 -26.78 -23.70 27.81
N ASP A 92 -26.53 -23.13 28.99
CA ASP A 92 -25.20 -22.62 29.42
C ASP A 92 -24.12 -23.71 29.58
N THR A 93 -24.50 -24.99 29.54
CA THR A 93 -23.56 -26.12 29.57
C THR A 93 -22.79 -26.29 28.25
N LEU A 94 -23.25 -25.64 27.17
CA LEU A 94 -22.61 -25.61 25.85
C LEU A 94 -22.03 -24.20 25.59
N THR A 95 -20.80 -23.95 26.01
CA THR A 95 -20.16 -22.64 25.85
C THR A 95 -19.54 -22.46 24.46
N PRO A 96 -19.42 -21.23 23.92
CA PRO A 96 -18.70 -20.99 22.67
C PRO A 96 -17.25 -21.49 22.72
N ARG A 97 -16.77 -21.93 21.56
CA ARG A 97 -15.36 -22.29 21.39
C ARG A 97 -14.92 -22.02 19.97
N GLN A 98 -14.04 -21.05 19.74
CA GLN A 98 -13.49 -20.81 18.40
C GLN A 98 -12.28 -21.71 18.12
N THR A 99 -11.88 -21.78 16.85
CA THR A 99 -10.66 -22.48 16.42
C THR A 99 -9.42 -21.78 16.99
N ARG A 100 -8.32 -22.53 17.21
CA ARG A 100 -7.03 -21.96 17.64
C ARG A 100 -6.53 -20.87 16.69
N SER A 101 -6.84 -20.97 15.40
CA SER A 101 -6.47 -19.95 14.42
C SER A 101 -7.20 -18.63 14.65
N PHE A 102 -8.50 -18.66 14.96
CA PHE A 102 -9.28 -17.48 15.31
C PHE A 102 -8.75 -16.83 16.60
N THR A 103 -8.66 -17.57 17.70
CA THR A 103 -8.28 -17.00 19.01
C THR A 103 -6.83 -16.53 19.09
N SER A 104 -5.93 -17.05 18.24
CA SER A 104 -4.56 -16.52 18.17
C SER A 104 -4.47 -15.20 17.41
N ILE A 105 -5.34 -14.98 16.42
CA ILE A 105 -5.32 -13.78 15.57
C ILE A 105 -6.17 -12.67 16.20
N MET A 106 -7.38 -13.00 16.63
CA MET A 106 -8.35 -12.06 17.18
C MET A 106 -8.09 -11.73 18.66
N GLY A 107 -7.44 -12.64 19.37
CA GLY A 107 -7.31 -12.58 20.83
C GLY A 107 -8.26 -13.56 21.54
N ARG A 108 -8.15 -13.62 22.86
CA ARG A 108 -8.88 -14.58 23.73
C ARG A 108 -9.99 -13.93 24.55
N GLN A 109 -9.90 -12.63 24.78
CA GLN A 109 -10.84 -11.83 25.57
C GLN A 109 -11.92 -11.18 24.69
N THR A 110 -12.22 -11.77 23.53
CA THR A 110 -13.33 -11.33 22.67
C THR A 110 -14.67 -11.85 23.22
N MET A 111 -15.75 -11.06 23.09
CA MET A 111 -17.13 -11.43 23.47
C MET A 111 -17.57 -12.80 22.91
N ARG A 112 -16.97 -13.22 21.79
CA ARG A 112 -17.23 -14.47 21.10
C ARG A 112 -16.61 -15.72 21.76
N GLU A 113 -15.64 -15.56 22.66
CA GLU A 113 -15.00 -16.67 23.41
C GLU A 113 -15.31 -16.60 24.92
N MET A 114 -15.43 -15.41 25.52
CA MET A 114 -15.75 -15.27 26.95
C MET A 114 -17.14 -15.80 27.31
N ILE A 115 -17.33 -16.14 28.58
CA ILE A 115 -18.51 -16.79 29.17
C ILE A 115 -18.93 -16.09 30.47
N GLY A 116 -20.04 -16.53 31.09
CA GLY A 116 -20.48 -16.03 32.39
C GLY A 116 -20.66 -14.51 32.43
N ASP A 117 -20.14 -13.91 33.50
CA ASP A 117 -20.32 -12.49 33.80
C ASP A 117 -19.42 -11.58 32.95
N ASP A 118 -18.23 -12.01 32.53
CA ASP A 118 -17.40 -11.29 31.56
C ASP A 118 -18.14 -11.07 30.23
N HIS A 119 -18.78 -12.13 29.74
CA HIS A 119 -19.63 -12.01 28.55
C HIS A 119 -20.81 -11.07 28.81
N ARG A 120 -21.43 -11.11 30.00
CA ARG A 120 -22.58 -10.27 30.35
C ARG A 120 -22.20 -8.78 30.40
N ARG A 121 -21.09 -8.46 31.08
CA ARG A 121 -20.46 -7.13 31.19
C ARG A 121 -20.20 -6.53 29.80
N LEU A 122 -19.51 -7.25 28.93
CA LEU A 122 -19.22 -6.77 27.58
C LEU A 122 -20.43 -6.79 26.63
N ARG A 123 -21.38 -7.72 26.81
CA ARG A 123 -22.64 -7.70 26.04
C ARG A 123 -23.51 -6.51 26.39
N ALA A 124 -23.49 -6.08 27.65
CA ALA A 124 -24.16 -4.85 28.11
C ALA A 124 -23.50 -3.60 27.50
N ALA A 125 -22.16 -3.52 27.46
CA ALA A 125 -21.41 -2.44 26.80
C ALA A 125 -21.87 -2.21 25.34
N PHE A 126 -21.82 -3.27 24.53
CA PHE A 126 -22.29 -3.23 23.14
C PHE A 126 -23.79 -2.95 23.06
N GLY A 127 -24.58 -3.38 24.06
CA GLY A 127 -26.01 -3.09 24.16
C GLY A 127 -26.31 -1.61 24.38
N GLN A 128 -25.52 -0.91 25.19
CA GLN A 128 -25.65 0.54 25.39
C GLN A 128 -25.32 1.32 24.11
N PHE A 129 -24.26 0.93 23.41
CA PHE A 129 -23.83 1.55 22.15
C PHE A 129 -24.79 1.26 20.97
N LEU A 130 -25.36 0.05 20.91
CA LEU A 130 -26.25 -0.40 19.82
C LEU A 130 -27.74 -0.32 20.17
N LYS A 131 -28.13 0.44 21.21
CA LYS A 131 -29.56 0.62 21.56
C LYS A 131 -30.27 1.47 20.48
N PRO A 132 -31.57 1.23 20.22
CA PRO A 132 -32.30 1.91 19.15
C PRO A 132 -32.18 3.44 19.16
N ASP A 133 -32.19 4.09 20.32
CA ASP A 133 -32.10 5.56 20.41
C ASP A 133 -30.72 6.15 20.11
N VAL A 134 -29.67 5.33 20.16
CA VAL A 134 -28.33 5.70 19.64
C VAL A 134 -28.29 5.43 18.14
N LEU A 135 -28.78 4.27 17.69
CA LEU A 135 -28.82 3.90 16.27
C LEU A 135 -29.64 4.89 15.42
N LYS A 136 -30.74 5.44 15.95
CA LYS A 136 -31.51 6.54 15.33
C LYS A 136 -30.63 7.72 14.92
N LYS A 137 -29.66 8.10 15.76
CA LYS A 137 -28.74 9.22 15.51
C LYS A 137 -27.67 8.89 14.48
N TYR A 138 -27.41 7.61 14.24
CA TYR A 138 -26.43 7.16 13.25
C TYR A 138 -26.99 7.04 11.83
N VAL A 139 -28.32 7.04 11.64
CA VAL A 139 -28.93 6.91 10.30
C VAL A 139 -28.39 7.98 9.33
N SER A 140 -28.35 9.25 9.74
CA SER A 140 -27.85 10.35 8.91
C SER A 140 -26.36 10.24 8.55
N LYS A 141 -25.54 9.69 9.45
CA LYS A 141 -24.09 9.50 9.23
C LYS A 141 -23.78 8.23 8.42
N ILE A 142 -24.59 7.17 8.55
CA ILE A 142 -24.57 6.01 7.63
C ILE A 142 -24.98 6.46 6.22
N ASP A 143 -26.04 7.24 6.12
CA ASP A 143 -26.54 7.86 4.88
C ASP A 143 -25.47 8.71 4.19
N GLU A 144 -24.73 9.54 4.93
CA GLU A 144 -23.61 10.32 4.39
C GLU A 144 -22.48 9.44 3.85
N GLU A 145 -22.01 8.44 4.61
CA GLU A 145 -20.96 7.52 4.16
C GLU A 145 -21.40 6.69 2.94
N VAL A 146 -22.67 6.26 2.88
CA VAL A 146 -23.25 5.55 1.72
C VAL A 146 -23.31 6.46 0.50
N ARG A 147 -23.84 7.69 0.62
CA ARG A 147 -23.89 8.65 -0.50
C ARG A 147 -22.49 9.00 -1.00
N TYR A 148 -21.54 9.22 -0.08
CA TYR A 148 -20.14 9.46 -0.43
C TYR A 148 -19.52 8.26 -1.15
N HIS A 149 -19.71 7.04 -0.63
CA HIS A 149 -19.21 5.82 -1.25
C HIS A 149 -19.76 5.62 -2.67
N ILE A 150 -21.06 5.85 -2.87
CA ILE A 150 -21.70 5.75 -4.19
C ILE A 150 -21.17 6.82 -5.15
N LYS A 151 -21.10 8.08 -4.71
CA LYS A 151 -20.53 9.19 -5.50
C LYS A 151 -19.10 8.91 -5.96
N MET A 152 -18.27 8.28 -5.11
CA MET A 152 -16.85 8.05 -5.40
C MET A 152 -16.54 6.73 -6.12
N ASN A 153 -17.41 5.71 -6.01
CA ASN A 153 -17.10 4.35 -6.50
C ASN A 153 -18.12 3.78 -7.50
N TRP A 154 -19.28 4.42 -7.68
CA TRP A 154 -20.38 3.92 -8.53
C TRP A 154 -20.79 4.94 -9.60
N THR A 155 -20.93 6.22 -9.24
CA THR A 155 -21.29 7.27 -10.20
C THR A 155 -20.24 7.38 -11.31
N GLY A 156 -20.68 7.46 -12.57
CA GLY A 156 -19.80 7.49 -13.75
C GLY A 156 -19.22 6.13 -14.19
N GLN A 157 -19.34 5.09 -13.38
CA GLN A 157 -18.81 3.75 -13.71
C GLN A 157 -19.81 2.95 -14.57
N GLN A 158 -19.32 2.36 -15.67
CA GLN A 158 -20.13 1.43 -16.50
C GLN A 158 -20.22 0.03 -15.88
N THR A 159 -19.19 -0.37 -15.12
CA THR A 159 -19.10 -1.68 -14.46
C THR A 159 -18.45 -1.53 -13.10
N VAL A 160 -18.99 -2.22 -12.09
CA VAL A 160 -18.41 -2.27 -10.73
C VAL A 160 -18.33 -3.71 -10.23
N THR A 161 -17.34 -4.01 -9.39
CA THR A 161 -17.23 -5.30 -8.67
C THR A 161 -17.70 -5.09 -7.24
N VAL A 162 -18.81 -5.71 -6.88
CA VAL A 162 -19.62 -5.35 -5.70
C VAL A 162 -18.97 -5.75 -4.39
N THR A 163 -18.45 -6.97 -4.25
CA THR A 163 -17.96 -7.47 -2.95
C THR A 163 -16.83 -6.60 -2.35
N PRO A 164 -15.79 -6.17 -3.11
CA PRO A 164 -14.78 -5.25 -2.59
C PRO A 164 -15.35 -3.88 -2.20
N LEU A 165 -16.31 -3.35 -2.96
CA LEU A 165 -16.93 -2.06 -2.67
C LEU A 165 -17.79 -2.13 -1.41
N MET A 166 -18.61 -3.18 -1.24
CA MET A 166 -19.43 -3.35 -0.03
C MET A 166 -18.58 -3.57 1.22
N LYS A 167 -17.43 -4.26 1.11
CA LYS A 167 -16.45 -4.36 2.21
C LYS A 167 -15.83 -3.00 2.54
N CYS A 168 -15.49 -2.18 1.53
CA CYS A 168 -15.02 -0.82 1.77
C CYS A 168 -16.07 0.03 2.48
N LEU A 169 -17.32 -0.02 2.01
CA LEU A 169 -18.45 0.72 2.59
C LEU A 169 -18.68 0.37 4.07
N THR A 170 -18.76 -0.92 4.41
CA THR A 170 -18.99 -1.35 5.80
C THR A 170 -17.77 -1.14 6.69
N PHE A 171 -16.55 -1.21 6.14
CA PHE A 171 -15.34 -0.74 6.85
C PHE A 171 -15.46 0.75 7.20
N ASP A 172 -15.85 1.54 6.22
CA ASP A 172 -15.86 2.99 6.28
C ASP A 172 -16.91 3.48 7.29
N ILE A 173 -18.15 2.98 7.18
CA ILE A 173 -19.24 3.23 8.14
C ILE A 173 -18.80 2.88 9.56
N MET A 174 -18.24 1.69 9.76
CA MET A 174 -17.81 1.21 11.06
C MET A 174 -16.67 2.04 11.66
N CYS A 175 -15.65 2.42 10.89
CA CYS A 175 -14.60 3.31 11.40
C CYS A 175 -15.18 4.67 11.82
N SER A 176 -16.09 5.22 11.01
CA SER A 176 -16.72 6.53 11.23
C SER A 176 -17.64 6.56 12.46
N LEU A 177 -18.29 5.44 12.79
CA LEU A 177 -19.30 5.34 13.85
C LEU A 177 -18.84 4.60 15.11
N ILE A 178 -18.21 3.44 14.94
CA ILE A 178 -17.88 2.53 16.04
C ILE A 178 -16.58 2.96 16.72
N PHE A 179 -15.66 3.63 16.01
CA PHE A 179 -14.37 4.07 16.57
C PHE A 179 -14.15 5.59 16.52
N GLY A 180 -15.12 6.35 16.00
CA GLY A 180 -14.99 7.80 15.83
C GLY A 180 -13.74 8.18 15.01
N LEU A 181 -13.40 7.39 13.98
CA LEU A 181 -12.22 7.59 13.14
C LEU A 181 -12.63 8.21 11.80
N ASP A 182 -12.26 9.47 11.61
CA ASP A 182 -12.47 10.21 10.38
C ASP A 182 -11.62 9.66 9.21
N ARG A 183 -11.91 10.18 8.00
CA ARG A 183 -11.25 9.75 6.77
C ARG A 183 -9.79 10.22 6.76
N GLY A 184 -8.86 9.29 6.98
CA GLY A 184 -7.42 9.58 7.01
C GLY A 184 -6.55 8.34 7.15
N ASP A 185 -5.26 8.55 7.42
CA ASP A 185 -4.25 7.49 7.44
C ASP A 185 -4.53 6.38 8.45
N THR A 186 -5.06 6.69 9.63
CA THR A 186 -5.40 5.68 10.65
C THR A 186 -6.44 4.68 10.13
N ARG A 187 -7.50 5.17 9.48
CA ARG A 187 -8.54 4.36 8.80
C ARG A 187 -7.91 3.51 7.68
N GLN A 188 -7.08 4.12 6.83
CA GLN A 188 -6.44 3.43 5.70
C GLN A 188 -5.41 2.36 6.12
N ALA A 189 -4.69 2.60 7.22
CA ALA A 189 -3.78 1.64 7.82
C ALA A 189 -4.54 0.44 8.40
N LEU A 190 -5.60 0.70 9.19
CA LEU A 190 -6.47 -0.34 9.75
C LEU A 190 -7.12 -1.20 8.65
N ALA A 191 -7.61 -0.59 7.56
CA ALA A 191 -8.16 -1.31 6.41
C ALA A 191 -7.17 -2.31 5.80
N THR A 192 -5.91 -1.88 5.66
CA THR A 192 -4.81 -2.70 5.11
C THR A 192 -4.52 -3.90 6.01
N GLU A 193 -4.50 -3.71 7.33
CA GLU A 193 -4.26 -4.79 8.28
C GLU A 193 -5.44 -5.77 8.41
N LEU A 194 -6.68 -5.26 8.32
CA LEU A 194 -7.89 -6.08 8.46
C LEU A 194 -7.97 -7.18 7.39
N VAL A 195 -7.70 -6.83 6.12
CA VAL A 195 -7.71 -7.79 4.99
C VAL A 195 -6.73 -8.95 5.24
N ASP A 196 -5.51 -8.63 5.66
CA ASP A 196 -4.48 -9.63 5.98
C ASP A 196 -4.81 -10.44 7.23
N MET A 197 -5.46 -9.85 8.23
CA MET A 197 -5.89 -10.49 9.45
C MET A 197 -7.00 -11.53 9.20
N VAL A 198 -8.05 -11.13 8.48
CA VAL A 198 -9.20 -11.99 8.12
C VAL A 198 -8.75 -13.23 7.34
N ALA A 199 -7.77 -13.07 6.44
CA ALA A 199 -7.29 -14.15 5.57
C ALA A 199 -6.73 -15.38 6.30
N GLY A 200 -6.34 -15.28 7.58
CA GLY A 200 -5.75 -16.37 8.36
C GLY A 200 -6.67 -17.01 9.40
N MET A 201 -7.82 -16.40 9.71
CA MET A 201 -8.70 -16.85 10.80
C MET A 201 -9.15 -18.32 10.67
N TRP A 202 -9.27 -18.83 9.44
CA TRP A 202 -9.68 -20.21 9.13
C TRP A 202 -8.55 -21.07 8.54
N SER A 203 -7.30 -20.61 8.64
CA SER A 203 -6.12 -21.35 8.16
C SER A 203 -5.56 -22.30 9.23
N ILE A 204 -4.70 -23.24 8.81
CA ILE A 204 -3.98 -24.13 9.74
C ILE A 204 -3.05 -23.26 10.62
N PRO A 205 -3.09 -23.36 11.97
CA PRO A 205 -2.42 -22.45 12.88
C PRO A 205 -0.89 -22.71 13.01
N LEU A 206 -0.18 -22.73 11.88
CA LEU A 206 1.27 -22.91 11.79
C LEU A 206 1.96 -21.54 11.65
N ASN A 207 2.60 -21.05 12.71
CA ASN A 207 3.20 -19.71 12.75
C ASN A 207 4.62 -19.66 12.12
N ILE A 208 4.80 -20.28 10.96
CA ILE A 208 6.06 -20.27 10.20
C ILE A 208 5.99 -19.24 9.06
N PRO A 209 7.13 -18.71 8.58
CA PRO A 209 7.17 -17.79 7.43
C PRO A 209 6.35 -18.30 6.23
N PHE A 210 5.89 -17.37 5.39
CA PHE A 210 5.10 -17.61 4.17
C PHE A 210 3.67 -18.15 4.36
N THR A 211 3.29 -18.68 5.54
CA THR A 211 1.90 -19.10 5.78
C THR A 211 0.92 -17.94 5.90
N ARG A 212 -0.34 -18.16 5.48
CA ARG A 212 -1.46 -17.24 5.74
C ARG A 212 -1.57 -16.90 7.22
N PHE A 213 -1.47 -17.89 8.10
CA PHE A 213 -1.51 -17.71 9.55
C PHE A 213 -0.43 -16.75 10.06
N ASN A 214 0.84 -16.92 9.66
CA ASN A 214 1.92 -16.00 10.05
C ASN A 214 1.73 -14.58 9.51
N LYS A 215 1.18 -14.43 8.29
CA LYS A 215 0.84 -13.11 7.73
C LYS A 215 -0.22 -12.42 8.61
N SER A 216 -1.30 -13.13 8.95
CA SER A 216 -2.39 -12.62 9.79
C SER A 216 -1.97 -12.34 11.24
N MET A 217 -1.10 -13.17 11.83
CA MET A 217 -0.51 -12.90 13.15
C MET A 217 0.34 -11.61 13.14
N LYS A 218 1.06 -11.33 12.05
CA LYS A 218 1.82 -10.07 11.88
C LYS A 218 0.89 -8.87 11.67
N ALA A 219 -0.22 -9.06 10.96
CA ALA A 219 -1.23 -8.02 10.74
C ALA A 219 -2.00 -7.67 12.02
N SER A 220 -2.46 -8.67 12.77
CA SER A 220 -3.04 -8.49 14.12
C SER A 220 -2.10 -7.69 15.03
N ARG A 221 -0.80 -8.03 15.08
CA ARG A 221 0.21 -7.25 15.82
C ARG A 221 0.45 -5.83 15.30
N ARG A 222 0.01 -5.46 14.09
CA ARG A 222 0.06 -4.08 13.59
C ARG A 222 -1.24 -3.35 13.92
N ALA A 223 -2.39 -3.97 13.64
CA ALA A 223 -3.72 -3.47 14.03
C ALA A 223 -3.79 -3.15 15.54
N ARG A 224 -3.36 -4.08 16.42
CA ARG A 224 -3.30 -3.87 17.88
C ARG A 224 -2.53 -2.60 18.26
N ARG A 225 -1.35 -2.36 17.65
CA ARG A 225 -0.53 -1.18 17.94
C ARG A 225 -1.15 0.13 17.43
N ILE A 226 -1.94 0.09 16.37
CA ILE A 226 -2.70 1.26 15.91
C ILE A 226 -3.85 1.52 16.91
N LEU A 227 -4.59 0.48 17.29
CA LEU A 227 -5.71 0.60 18.22
C LEU A 227 -5.29 1.01 19.63
N SER A 228 -4.16 0.55 20.17
CA SER A 228 -3.61 1.06 21.44
C SER A 228 -3.44 2.58 21.43
N LYS A 229 -2.94 3.16 20.33
CA LYS A 229 -2.82 4.63 20.21
C LYS A 229 -4.19 5.31 20.25
N VAL A 230 -5.17 4.80 19.50
CA VAL A 230 -6.54 5.33 19.47
C VAL A 230 -7.20 5.22 20.86
N ILE A 231 -7.02 4.10 21.56
CA ILE A 231 -7.57 3.89 22.91
C ILE A 231 -6.91 4.85 23.93
N GLN A 232 -5.60 5.08 23.85
CA GLN A 232 -4.88 6.03 24.70
C GLN A 232 -5.27 7.49 24.42
N GLU A 233 -5.60 7.83 23.18
CA GLU A 233 -6.17 9.12 22.80
C GLU A 233 -7.60 9.29 23.34
N ARG A 234 -8.49 8.31 23.08
CA ARG A 234 -9.88 8.33 23.59
C ARG A 234 -9.94 8.37 25.11
N ARG A 235 -9.03 7.67 25.81
CA ARG A 235 -8.93 7.73 27.29
C ARG A 235 -8.59 9.14 27.76
N ARG A 236 -7.54 9.77 27.22
CA ARG A 236 -7.21 11.18 27.55
C ARG A 236 -8.36 12.13 27.27
N ASN A 237 -9.04 11.99 26.13
CA ASN A 237 -10.18 12.84 25.78
C ASN A 237 -11.35 12.65 26.76
N LEU A 238 -11.62 11.43 27.20
CA LEU A 238 -12.66 11.14 28.19
C LEU A 238 -12.28 11.68 29.59
N ASP A 239 -11.04 11.45 30.03
CA ASP A 239 -10.53 11.91 31.33
C ASP A 239 -10.50 13.46 31.43
N HIS A 240 -10.31 14.16 30.30
CA HIS A 240 -10.41 15.62 30.21
C HIS A 240 -11.81 16.16 29.87
N GLY A 241 -12.84 15.30 29.78
CA GLY A 241 -14.21 15.72 29.46
C GLY A 241 -14.43 16.24 28.03
N LEU A 242 -13.47 16.01 27.13
CA LEU A 242 -13.50 16.45 25.72
C LEU A 242 -14.41 15.58 24.83
N CYS A 243 -14.79 14.38 25.28
CA CYS A 243 -15.75 13.53 24.58
C CYS A 243 -16.76 12.88 25.53
N SER A 244 -17.96 12.61 25.02
CA SER A 244 -19.02 11.94 25.78
C SER A 244 -18.70 10.45 26.01
N PRO A 245 -19.04 9.88 27.19
CA PRO A 245 -19.01 8.44 27.47
C PRO A 245 -19.63 7.51 26.41
N HIS A 246 -20.49 8.04 25.54
CA HIS A 246 -21.18 7.28 24.49
C HIS A 246 -20.86 7.80 23.07
N ALA A 247 -19.75 8.52 22.88
CA ALA A 247 -19.35 9.06 21.59
C ALA A 247 -19.05 7.96 20.54
N ASP A 248 -18.30 6.94 20.94
CA ASP A 248 -17.97 5.75 20.15
C ASP A 248 -17.88 4.49 21.04
N LEU A 249 -17.69 3.30 20.45
CA LEU A 249 -17.62 2.05 21.20
C LEU A 249 -16.37 1.97 22.09
N ILE A 250 -15.24 2.56 21.66
CA ILE A 250 -14.00 2.57 22.46
C ILE A 250 -14.23 3.37 23.74
N THR A 251 -14.86 4.54 23.61
CA THR A 251 -15.20 5.41 24.73
C THR A 251 -16.23 4.75 25.64
N CYS A 252 -17.25 4.09 25.08
CA CYS A 252 -18.23 3.31 25.85
C CYS A 252 -17.58 2.15 26.63
N LEU A 253 -16.58 1.47 26.07
CA LEU A 253 -15.80 0.43 26.76
C LEU A 253 -14.87 1.01 27.84
N LEU A 254 -14.37 2.24 27.66
CA LEU A 254 -13.56 2.95 28.65
C LEU A 254 -14.38 3.47 29.84
N SER A 255 -15.58 4.01 29.59
CA SER A 255 -16.44 4.57 30.66
C SER A 255 -16.96 3.52 31.65
N LEU A 256 -17.08 2.25 31.23
CA LEU A 256 -17.36 1.14 32.15
C LEU A 256 -16.29 0.91 33.23
N ASN A 257 -15.10 1.52 33.08
CA ASN A 257 -14.05 1.48 34.08
C ASN A 257 -14.14 2.66 35.08
N GLN A 258 -14.95 3.67 34.78
CA GLN A 258 -15.13 4.89 35.61
C GLN A 258 -16.43 4.83 36.43
N GLU A 259 -17.48 4.17 35.92
CA GLU A 259 -18.69 3.89 36.68
C GLU A 259 -18.40 2.80 37.73
N GLY A 260 -18.22 3.20 39.01
CA GLY A 260 -17.83 2.34 40.14
C GLY A 260 -18.87 1.30 40.60
N CYS A 261 -19.50 0.59 39.65
CA CYS A 261 -20.65 -0.28 39.85
C CYS A 261 -20.24 -1.75 40.02
N GLY A 262 -19.41 -2.03 41.04
CA GLY A 262 -19.17 -3.38 41.61
C GLY A 262 -18.53 -4.46 40.71
N ASN A 263 -18.32 -4.19 39.42
CA ASN A 263 -17.66 -5.08 38.48
C ASN A 263 -16.20 -4.67 38.28
N GLU A 264 -15.31 -5.63 37.99
CA GLU A 264 -13.93 -5.33 37.62
C GLU A 264 -13.88 -4.47 36.33
N ALA A 265 -12.92 -3.54 36.29
CA ALA A 265 -12.65 -2.73 35.11
C ALA A 265 -12.16 -3.61 33.94
N LEU A 266 -12.49 -3.20 32.71
CA LEU A 266 -11.97 -3.82 31.48
C LEU A 266 -10.49 -3.47 31.29
N SER A 267 -9.66 -4.50 31.15
CA SER A 267 -8.25 -4.37 30.78
C SER A 267 -8.09 -3.78 29.37
N GLU A 268 -6.93 -3.17 29.10
CA GLU A 268 -6.64 -2.66 27.74
C GLU A 268 -6.64 -3.80 26.70
N GLU A 269 -6.24 -5.02 27.07
CA GLU A 269 -6.29 -6.18 26.17
C GLU A 269 -7.75 -6.61 25.87
N GLU A 270 -8.66 -6.61 26.85
CA GLU A 270 -10.10 -6.80 26.60
C GLU A 270 -10.66 -5.74 25.65
N ILE A 271 -10.32 -4.46 25.84
CA ILE A 271 -10.81 -3.38 24.96
C ILE A 271 -10.27 -3.60 23.54
N ILE A 272 -8.97 -3.84 23.37
CA ILE A 272 -8.35 -4.11 22.05
C ILE A 272 -8.95 -5.35 21.37
N ASP A 273 -9.11 -6.46 22.10
CA ASP A 273 -9.70 -7.70 21.59
C ASP A 273 -11.14 -7.47 21.09
N ASN A 274 -11.94 -6.72 21.84
CA ASN A 274 -13.33 -6.44 21.47
C ASN A 274 -13.47 -5.38 20.37
N THR A 275 -12.56 -4.39 20.30
CA THR A 275 -12.45 -3.47 19.16
C THR A 275 -12.10 -4.21 17.87
N ILE A 276 -11.10 -5.11 17.91
CA ILE A 276 -10.73 -5.98 16.77
C ILE A 276 -11.88 -6.92 16.38
N PHE A 277 -12.59 -7.46 17.36
CA PHE A 277 -13.77 -8.29 17.11
C PHE A 277 -14.90 -7.50 16.43
N ALA A 278 -15.20 -6.29 16.90
CA ALA A 278 -16.16 -5.38 16.27
C ALA A 278 -15.76 -5.06 14.82
N MET A 279 -14.46 -4.81 14.57
CA MET A 279 -13.92 -4.60 13.22
C MET A 279 -14.23 -5.76 12.27
N VAL A 280 -13.92 -6.99 12.66
CA VAL A 280 -14.18 -8.15 11.79
C VAL A 280 -15.68 -8.43 11.66
N ALA A 281 -16.46 -8.19 12.70
CA ALA A 281 -17.90 -8.43 12.70
C ALA A 281 -18.67 -7.49 11.75
N GLY A 282 -18.47 -6.17 11.87
CA GLY A 282 -19.15 -5.17 11.03
C GLY A 282 -18.69 -5.21 9.56
N HIS A 283 -17.41 -5.52 9.31
CA HIS A 283 -16.84 -5.49 7.96
C HIS A 283 -17.48 -6.50 7.02
N ASP A 284 -17.28 -7.80 7.30
CA ASP A 284 -17.60 -8.83 6.32
C ASP A 284 -19.09 -9.20 6.33
N THR A 285 -19.80 -9.11 7.47
CA THR A 285 -21.13 -9.72 7.56
C THR A 285 -22.20 -8.95 6.80
N THR A 286 -22.32 -7.64 7.01
CA THR A 286 -23.23 -6.77 6.24
C THR A 286 -22.82 -6.71 4.76
N ALA A 287 -21.52 -6.65 4.45
CA ALA A 287 -21.03 -6.59 3.07
C ALA A 287 -21.42 -7.83 2.26
N VAL A 288 -21.40 -9.02 2.88
CA VAL A 288 -21.89 -10.27 2.28
C VAL A 288 -23.40 -10.20 2.03
N LEU A 289 -24.20 -9.73 3.00
CA LEU A 289 -25.64 -9.58 2.84
C LEU A 289 -25.99 -8.69 1.63
N ILE A 290 -25.45 -7.47 1.59
CA ILE A 290 -25.73 -6.52 0.50
C ILE A 290 -25.27 -7.08 -0.86
N THR A 291 -24.10 -7.72 -0.91
CA THR A 291 -23.59 -8.39 -2.13
C THR A 291 -24.57 -9.44 -2.65
N PHE A 292 -25.07 -10.33 -1.79
CA PHE A 292 -25.99 -11.39 -2.22
C PHE A 292 -27.41 -10.88 -2.51
N MET A 293 -27.86 -9.80 -1.87
CA MET A 293 -29.09 -9.09 -2.26
C MET A 293 -28.96 -8.53 -3.68
N ILE A 294 -27.87 -7.81 -4.00
CA ILE A 294 -27.61 -7.25 -5.34
C ILE A 294 -27.56 -8.36 -6.40
N ARG A 295 -26.92 -9.51 -6.08
CA ARG A 295 -26.90 -10.70 -6.94
C ARG A 295 -28.29 -11.31 -7.14
N GLN A 296 -29.12 -11.37 -6.11
CA GLN A 296 -30.48 -11.93 -6.21
C GLN A 296 -31.41 -11.01 -7.01
N LEU A 297 -31.37 -9.70 -6.78
CA LEU A 297 -32.18 -8.72 -7.51
C LEU A 297 -31.75 -8.57 -8.98
N ALA A 298 -30.51 -8.93 -9.32
CA ALA A 298 -30.07 -9.08 -10.72
C ALA A 298 -30.67 -10.31 -11.42
N LYS A 299 -31.11 -11.32 -10.65
CA LYS A 299 -31.68 -12.59 -11.15
C LYS A 299 -33.20 -12.64 -11.12
N ASP A 300 -33.83 -11.88 -10.23
CA ASP A 300 -35.29 -11.82 -10.08
C ASP A 300 -35.81 -10.40 -10.35
N PRO A 301 -36.19 -10.09 -11.60
CA PRO A 301 -36.75 -8.79 -11.96
C PRO A 301 -38.07 -8.46 -11.25
N ALA A 302 -38.86 -9.46 -10.85
CA ALA A 302 -40.15 -9.24 -10.21
C ALA A 302 -40.00 -8.79 -8.75
N ILE A 303 -39.05 -9.39 -8.02
CA ILE A 303 -38.65 -8.93 -6.68
C ILE A 303 -37.93 -7.59 -6.78
N HIS A 304 -37.04 -7.40 -7.75
CA HIS A 304 -36.40 -6.11 -7.99
C HIS A 304 -37.42 -4.99 -8.27
N ALA A 305 -38.45 -5.23 -9.10
CA ALA A 305 -39.52 -4.25 -9.32
C ALA A 305 -40.37 -3.94 -8.07
N LYS A 306 -40.47 -4.86 -7.10
CA LYS A 306 -41.12 -4.60 -5.80
C LYS A 306 -40.22 -3.76 -4.89
N VAL A 307 -38.93 -4.09 -4.78
CA VAL A 307 -37.94 -3.30 -4.03
C VAL A 307 -37.81 -1.89 -4.63
N ALA A 308 -37.72 -1.77 -5.95
CA ALA A 308 -37.63 -0.49 -6.64
C ALA A 308 -38.82 0.43 -6.35
N ARG A 309 -40.06 -0.08 -6.42
CA ARG A 309 -41.25 0.72 -6.07
C ARG A 309 -41.27 1.18 -4.62
N GLU A 310 -40.84 0.35 -3.68
CA GLU A 310 -40.73 0.74 -2.26
C GLU A 310 -39.71 1.87 -2.08
N GLN A 311 -38.52 1.74 -2.66
CA GLN A 311 -37.43 2.71 -2.50
C GLN A 311 -37.68 4.01 -3.28
N GLU A 312 -38.24 3.94 -4.49
CA GLU A 312 -38.65 5.09 -5.29
C GLU A 312 -39.82 5.85 -4.66
N GLY A 313 -40.73 5.16 -3.95
CA GLY A 313 -41.79 5.81 -3.16
C GLY A 313 -41.23 6.64 -2.00
N ILE A 314 -40.23 6.13 -1.29
CA ILE A 314 -39.52 6.87 -0.23
C ILE A 314 -38.76 8.05 -0.83
N ALA A 315 -38.01 7.86 -1.92
CA ALA A 315 -37.25 8.92 -2.57
C ALA A 315 -38.14 10.09 -3.06
N LYS A 316 -39.36 9.80 -3.55
CA LYS A 316 -40.34 10.83 -3.93
C LYS A 316 -40.91 11.63 -2.76
N SER A 317 -40.83 11.10 -1.53
CA SER A 317 -41.26 11.82 -0.32
C SER A 317 -40.16 12.70 0.28
N LYS A 318 -38.97 12.74 -0.32
CA LYS A 318 -37.79 13.47 0.13
C LYS A 318 -37.51 14.70 -0.72
N THR A 319 -37.01 15.76 -0.08
CA THR A 319 -36.44 16.91 -0.77
C THR A 319 -35.01 16.61 -1.27
N PRO A 320 -34.54 17.22 -2.37
CA PRO A 320 -33.20 16.96 -2.90
C PRO A 320 -32.09 17.25 -1.88
N GLY A 321 -31.29 16.22 -1.55
CA GLY A 321 -30.19 16.34 -0.58
C GLY A 321 -30.56 16.01 0.87
N GLU A 322 -31.85 15.80 1.18
CA GLU A 322 -32.34 15.37 2.48
C GLU A 322 -31.85 13.95 2.82
N THR A 323 -31.45 13.73 4.08
CA THR A 323 -31.01 12.43 4.57
C THR A 323 -32.19 11.50 4.85
N LEU A 324 -31.96 10.18 4.76
CA LEU A 324 -32.89 9.19 5.30
C LEU A 324 -33.03 9.34 6.82
N THR A 325 -34.25 9.11 7.31
CA THR A 325 -34.57 9.09 8.74
C THR A 325 -34.87 7.66 9.21
N TRP A 326 -34.92 7.46 10.53
CA TRP A 326 -35.36 6.19 11.12
C TRP A 326 -36.72 5.72 10.61
N ASP A 327 -37.66 6.65 10.41
CA ASP A 327 -39.01 6.33 9.96
C ASP A 327 -39.06 5.94 8.48
N ASP A 328 -38.13 6.45 7.66
CA ASP A 328 -37.95 5.97 6.29
C ASP A 328 -37.49 4.51 6.26
N LEU A 329 -36.57 4.11 7.14
CA LEU A 329 -36.14 2.71 7.26
C LEU A 329 -37.25 1.78 7.78
N ASN A 330 -38.24 2.31 8.51
CA ASN A 330 -39.42 1.56 8.94
C ASN A 330 -40.48 1.40 7.83
N LYS A 331 -40.42 2.23 6.77
CA LYS A 331 -41.21 2.06 5.54
C LYS A 331 -40.64 0.95 4.64
N MET A 332 -39.33 0.67 4.70
CA MET A 332 -38.61 -0.32 3.85
C MET A 332 -38.88 -1.81 4.21
N LYS A 333 -40.13 -2.17 4.44
CA LYS A 333 -40.53 -3.48 4.98
C LYS A 333 -40.23 -4.62 4.01
N TYR A 334 -40.52 -4.45 2.72
CA TYR A 334 -40.28 -5.47 1.69
C TYR A 334 -38.78 -5.67 1.43
N THR A 335 -38.00 -4.58 1.39
CA THR A 335 -36.54 -4.65 1.25
C THR A 335 -35.91 -5.41 2.43
N TRP A 336 -36.40 -5.21 3.65
CA TRP A 336 -35.93 -5.99 4.80
C TRP A 336 -36.34 -7.46 4.73
N ARG A 337 -37.54 -7.79 4.24
CA ARG A 337 -37.94 -9.19 3.98
C ARG A 337 -37.04 -9.88 2.94
N VAL A 338 -36.63 -9.17 1.89
CA VAL A 338 -35.64 -9.64 0.91
C VAL A 338 -34.28 -9.90 1.57
N ALA A 339 -33.86 -9.03 2.50
CA ALA A 339 -32.63 -9.24 3.28
C ALA A 339 -32.74 -10.49 4.17
N LEU A 340 -33.87 -10.70 4.86
CA LEU A 340 -34.10 -11.87 5.71
C LEU A 340 -34.12 -13.18 4.92
N GLU A 341 -34.73 -13.21 3.74
CA GLU A 341 -34.70 -14.39 2.85
C GLU A 341 -33.28 -14.64 2.29
N THR A 342 -32.53 -13.57 1.99
CA THR A 342 -31.11 -13.67 1.62
C THR A 342 -30.29 -14.28 2.76
N LEU A 343 -30.53 -13.87 4.01
CA LEU A 343 -29.91 -14.44 5.21
C LEU A 343 -30.36 -15.88 5.51
N ARG A 344 -31.58 -16.28 5.11
CA ARG A 344 -32.08 -17.65 5.25
C ARG A 344 -31.28 -18.61 4.37
N MET A 345 -31.09 -18.25 3.10
CA MET A 345 -30.43 -19.08 2.09
C MET A 345 -28.89 -18.96 2.11
N ILE A 346 -28.36 -17.76 2.33
CA ILE A 346 -26.91 -17.47 2.30
C ILE A 346 -26.51 -16.69 3.58
N PRO A 347 -26.62 -17.31 4.77
CA PRO A 347 -26.15 -16.68 6.00
C PRO A 347 -24.63 -16.46 5.95
N PRO A 348 -24.11 -15.28 6.31
CA PRO A 348 -22.66 -15.03 6.35
C PRO A 348 -21.92 -16.04 7.22
N VAL A 349 -22.51 -16.44 8.36
CA VAL A 349 -21.99 -17.50 9.21
C VAL A 349 -22.70 -18.82 8.89
N PHE A 350 -21.99 -19.72 8.21
CA PHE A 350 -22.47 -21.08 7.90
C PHE A 350 -22.77 -21.92 9.15
N GLY A 351 -21.99 -21.75 10.22
CA GLY A 351 -22.11 -22.50 11.46
C GLY A 351 -21.04 -22.11 12.48
N SER A 352 -21.14 -22.60 13.71
CA SER A 352 -20.10 -22.38 14.72
C SER A 352 -20.03 -23.52 15.74
N PHE A 353 -19.01 -23.46 16.59
CA PHE A 353 -18.72 -24.49 17.58
C PHE A 353 -19.15 -24.06 18.99
N ARG A 354 -19.49 -25.06 19.80
CA ARG A 354 -19.58 -25.01 21.26
C ARG A 354 -18.66 -26.08 21.86
N LYS A 355 -18.44 -26.04 23.17
CA LYS A 355 -17.81 -27.09 23.97
C LYS A 355 -18.74 -27.48 25.12
N ALA A 356 -18.90 -28.77 25.36
CA ALA A 356 -19.66 -29.28 26.50
C ALA A 356 -18.82 -29.15 27.78
N LEU A 357 -19.32 -28.41 28.79
CA LEU A 357 -18.63 -28.25 30.09
C LEU A 357 -18.87 -29.43 31.05
N LYS A 358 -19.96 -30.16 30.84
CA LYS A 358 -20.33 -31.41 31.52
C LYS A 358 -20.95 -32.37 30.50
N ASP A 359 -21.22 -33.60 30.92
CA ASP A 359 -21.98 -34.54 30.11
C ASP A 359 -23.39 -34.00 29.85
N VAL A 360 -23.81 -33.95 28.58
CA VAL A 360 -25.13 -33.48 28.14
C VAL A 360 -25.84 -34.62 27.42
N GLU A 361 -27.10 -34.89 27.78
CA GLU A 361 -27.95 -35.82 27.06
C GLU A 361 -28.85 -35.09 26.06
N PHE A 362 -28.95 -35.61 24.84
CA PHE A 362 -29.82 -35.08 23.80
C PHE A 362 -30.32 -36.20 22.89
N ASN A 363 -31.63 -36.31 22.71
CA ASN A 363 -32.31 -37.34 21.90
C ASN A 363 -31.79 -38.78 22.17
N GLY A 364 -31.60 -39.14 23.44
CA GLY A 364 -31.11 -40.46 23.86
C GLY A 364 -29.59 -40.69 23.68
N TYR A 365 -28.84 -39.68 23.24
CA TYR A 365 -27.39 -39.75 23.07
C TYR A 365 -26.63 -38.91 24.11
N LEU A 366 -25.45 -39.40 24.48
CA LEU A 366 -24.49 -38.69 25.32
C LEU A 366 -23.56 -37.80 24.47
N ILE A 367 -23.49 -36.53 24.82
CA ILE A 367 -22.44 -35.59 24.40
C ILE A 367 -21.47 -35.48 25.59
N PRO A 368 -20.27 -36.10 25.54
CA PRO A 368 -19.38 -36.14 26.70
C PRO A 368 -18.76 -34.78 27.02
N LYS A 369 -18.46 -34.57 28.31
CA LYS A 369 -17.66 -33.43 28.80
C LYS A 369 -16.40 -33.24 27.97
N GLY A 370 -16.15 -32.00 27.56
CA GLY A 370 -14.98 -31.60 26.79
C GLY A 370 -15.10 -31.76 25.28
N TRP A 371 -16.08 -32.51 24.77
CA TRP A 371 -16.32 -32.61 23.33
C TRP A 371 -16.85 -31.29 22.76
N HIS A 372 -16.60 -31.08 21.47
CA HIS A 372 -17.19 -29.96 20.74
C HIS A 372 -18.59 -30.32 20.24
N VAL A 373 -19.43 -29.29 20.05
CA VAL A 373 -20.70 -29.39 19.35
C VAL A 373 -20.65 -28.45 18.14
N PHE A 374 -20.96 -28.94 16.95
CA PHE A 374 -21.05 -28.15 15.73
C PHE A 374 -22.50 -28.06 15.28
N TRP A 375 -22.94 -26.85 14.91
CA TRP A 375 -24.24 -26.59 14.31
C TRP A 375 -24.04 -25.77 13.04
N ALA A 376 -24.99 -25.89 12.11
CA ALA A 376 -25.02 -25.13 10.86
C ALA A 376 -26.41 -24.55 10.61
N SER A 377 -26.47 -23.27 10.23
CA SER A 377 -27.71 -22.51 10.04
C SER A 377 -28.58 -23.10 8.92
N SER A 378 -27.97 -23.46 7.79
CA SER A 378 -28.63 -24.05 6.63
C SER A 378 -29.45 -25.30 6.96
N MET A 379 -28.98 -26.16 7.87
CA MET A 379 -29.64 -27.44 8.19
C MET A 379 -31.00 -27.29 8.89
N THR A 380 -31.34 -26.10 9.39
CA THR A 380 -32.71 -25.80 9.88
C THR A 380 -33.40 -24.78 8.98
N GLN A 381 -32.67 -23.80 8.45
CA GLN A 381 -33.19 -22.75 7.55
C GLN A 381 -33.61 -23.26 6.16
N MET A 382 -33.13 -24.44 5.75
CA MET A 382 -33.48 -25.11 4.51
C MET A 382 -34.35 -26.37 4.72
N ASN A 383 -34.88 -26.60 5.94
CA ASN A 383 -35.80 -27.71 6.15
C ASN A 383 -37.17 -27.40 5.52
N ALA A 384 -37.63 -28.26 4.62
CA ALA A 384 -38.93 -28.14 3.95
C ALA A 384 -40.13 -28.23 4.91
N ASP A 385 -40.00 -28.96 6.03
CA ASP A 385 -41.06 -29.07 7.05
C ASP A 385 -41.32 -27.74 7.79
N ILE A 386 -40.39 -26.79 7.69
CA ILE A 386 -40.41 -25.48 8.37
C ILE A 386 -40.58 -24.36 7.33
N PHE A 387 -39.85 -24.46 6.21
CA PHE A 387 -39.87 -23.50 5.11
C PHE A 387 -40.25 -24.23 3.81
N HIS A 388 -41.54 -24.29 3.50
CA HIS A 388 -42.09 -24.91 2.29
C HIS A 388 -41.37 -24.43 1.00
N GLU A 389 -41.00 -25.33 0.08
CA GLU A 389 -40.12 -25.00 -1.08
C GLU A 389 -38.83 -24.25 -0.65
N PRO A 390 -37.95 -24.81 0.21
CA PRO A 390 -36.89 -24.05 0.87
C PRO A 390 -35.83 -23.46 -0.08
N HIS A 391 -35.75 -23.95 -1.32
CA HIS A 391 -34.85 -23.44 -2.36
C HIS A 391 -35.44 -22.30 -3.20
N LYS A 392 -36.75 -22.04 -3.11
CA LYS A 392 -37.42 -20.91 -3.76
C LYS A 392 -37.21 -19.66 -2.92
N PHE A 393 -36.55 -18.67 -3.50
CA PHE A 393 -36.33 -17.37 -2.87
C PHE A 393 -37.68 -16.63 -2.81
N ASP A 394 -38.27 -16.57 -1.62
CA ASP A 394 -39.58 -15.95 -1.38
C ASP A 394 -39.55 -15.05 -0.13
N PRO A 395 -39.49 -13.72 -0.31
CA PRO A 395 -39.55 -12.75 0.79
C PRO A 395 -40.87 -12.75 1.57
N THR A 396 -41.98 -13.29 1.04
CA THR A 396 -43.28 -13.23 1.72
C THR A 396 -43.35 -14.15 2.95
N ARG A 397 -42.43 -15.12 3.07
CA ARG A 397 -42.19 -15.90 4.30
C ARG A 397 -41.94 -15.05 5.54
N PHE A 398 -41.37 -13.85 5.36
CA PHE A 398 -41.09 -12.89 6.42
C PHE A 398 -42.17 -11.80 6.53
N GLU A 399 -43.36 -12.01 5.96
CA GLU A 399 -44.53 -11.15 6.14
C GLU A 399 -44.94 -11.07 7.61
N ASN A 400 -45.08 -12.24 8.24
CA ASN A 400 -45.40 -12.41 9.65
C ASN A 400 -44.26 -13.16 10.37
N GLN A 401 -43.19 -12.46 10.74
CA GLN A 401 -41.99 -13.11 11.30
C GLN A 401 -42.25 -13.91 12.59
N SER A 402 -43.32 -13.60 13.35
CA SER A 402 -43.70 -14.35 14.56
C SER A 402 -44.32 -15.72 14.27
N SER A 403 -44.73 -16.01 13.03
CA SER A 403 -45.18 -17.36 12.64
C SER A 403 -44.01 -18.34 12.43
N ILE A 404 -42.77 -17.84 12.32
CA ILE A 404 -41.57 -18.69 12.22
C ILE A 404 -41.26 -19.23 13.62
N PRO A 405 -41.24 -20.56 13.84
CA PRO A 405 -41.02 -21.10 15.17
C PRO A 405 -39.66 -20.70 15.77
N PRO A 406 -39.56 -20.49 17.10
CA PRO A 406 -38.30 -20.12 17.75
C PRO A 406 -37.18 -21.10 17.43
N TYR A 407 -35.97 -20.59 17.23
CA TYR A 407 -34.76 -21.35 16.85
C TYR A 407 -34.78 -22.01 15.44
N CYS A 408 -35.75 -21.67 14.57
CA CYS A 408 -35.74 -22.10 13.17
C CYS A 408 -34.98 -21.15 12.22
N PHE A 409 -35.15 -19.83 12.40
CA PHE A 409 -34.34 -18.82 11.73
C PHE A 409 -33.25 -18.32 12.69
N ILE A 410 -31.98 -18.60 12.40
CA ILE A 410 -30.84 -18.39 13.31
C ILE A 410 -29.66 -17.70 12.63
N ALA A 411 -29.91 -16.91 11.58
CA ALA A 411 -28.88 -16.17 10.85
C ALA A 411 -28.10 -15.18 11.76
N PHE A 412 -28.76 -14.66 12.80
CA PHE A 412 -28.18 -13.81 13.85
C PHE A 412 -27.83 -14.58 15.14
N GLY A 413 -27.86 -15.92 15.12
CA GLY A 413 -27.75 -16.76 16.32
C GLY A 413 -29.05 -16.82 17.13
N GLY A 414 -28.94 -16.95 18.45
CA GLY A 414 -30.09 -17.04 19.36
C GLY A 414 -29.66 -17.05 20.84
N GLY A 415 -30.66 -17.01 21.73
CA GLY A 415 -30.46 -16.98 23.18
C GLY A 415 -29.70 -15.73 23.64
N SER A 416 -28.95 -15.86 24.75
CA SER A 416 -28.11 -14.78 25.32
C SER A 416 -26.99 -14.29 24.39
N ARG A 417 -26.78 -14.97 23.25
CA ARG A 417 -25.74 -14.68 22.25
C ARG A 417 -26.30 -14.36 20.86
N ILE A 418 -27.56 -13.91 20.79
CA ILE A 418 -28.08 -13.26 19.59
C ILE A 418 -27.23 -12.02 19.25
N CYS A 419 -26.97 -11.81 17.95
CA CYS A 419 -26.06 -10.80 17.44
C CYS A 419 -26.35 -9.39 18.02
N PRO A 420 -25.35 -8.69 18.58
CA PRO A 420 -25.52 -7.31 19.06
C PRO A 420 -25.89 -6.32 17.95
N GLY A 421 -25.31 -6.50 16.76
CA GLY A 421 -25.43 -5.56 15.64
C GLY A 421 -26.49 -5.93 14.61
N ASN A 422 -27.51 -6.71 14.96
CA ASN A 422 -28.57 -7.08 14.01
C ASN A 422 -29.29 -5.84 13.46
N GLU A 423 -29.61 -4.87 14.32
CA GLU A 423 -30.29 -3.64 13.94
C GLU A 423 -29.35 -2.64 13.26
N PHE A 424 -28.07 -2.61 13.64
CA PHE A 424 -27.05 -1.84 12.92
C PHE A 424 -26.90 -2.34 11.48
N ALA A 425 -26.76 -3.66 11.29
CA ALA A 425 -26.70 -4.29 9.96
C ALA A 425 -27.99 -4.09 9.15
N ARG A 426 -29.17 -4.02 9.80
CA ARG A 426 -30.43 -3.63 9.16
C ARG A 426 -30.33 -2.23 8.56
N ILE A 427 -29.87 -1.25 9.34
CA ILE A 427 -29.73 0.14 8.90
C ILE A 427 -28.74 0.26 7.74
N GLU A 428 -27.52 -0.28 7.90
CA GLU A 428 -26.50 -0.28 6.83
C GLU A 428 -27.05 -0.87 5.52
N THR A 429 -27.71 -2.03 5.61
CA THR A 429 -28.28 -2.72 4.45
C THR A 429 -29.38 -1.90 3.79
N LEU A 430 -30.31 -1.35 4.56
CA LEU A 430 -31.44 -0.60 4.03
C LEU A 430 -31.02 0.72 3.37
N VAL A 431 -30.11 1.48 4.01
CA VAL A 431 -29.56 2.72 3.44
C VAL A 431 -28.76 2.45 2.17
N ALA A 432 -27.89 1.43 2.16
CA ALA A 432 -27.13 1.04 0.97
C ALA A 432 -28.05 0.61 -0.18
N MET A 433 -29.05 -0.25 0.10
CA MET A 433 -29.99 -0.72 -0.90
C MET A 433 -30.89 0.41 -1.43
N HIS A 434 -31.28 1.38 -0.60
CA HIS A 434 -32.06 2.55 -1.03
C HIS A 434 -31.34 3.30 -2.16
N TYR A 435 -30.10 3.73 -1.93
CA TYR A 435 -29.37 4.53 -2.91
C TYR A 435 -28.93 3.72 -4.14
N ILE A 436 -28.54 2.46 -3.98
CA ILE A 436 -28.18 1.59 -5.12
C ILE A 436 -29.41 1.37 -6.03
N VAL A 437 -30.59 1.12 -5.46
CA VAL A 437 -31.82 0.86 -6.22
C VAL A 437 -32.42 2.12 -6.84
N THR A 438 -32.34 3.28 -6.18
CA THR A 438 -32.90 4.53 -6.71
C THR A 438 -32.03 5.15 -7.79
N GLN A 439 -30.70 5.01 -7.72
CA GLN A 439 -29.77 5.63 -8.67
C GLN A 439 -29.37 4.72 -9.84
N PHE A 440 -29.50 3.39 -9.71
CA PHE A 440 -29.03 2.45 -10.74
C PHE A 440 -30.04 1.34 -11.04
N ARG A 441 -30.03 0.89 -12.29
CA ARG A 441 -30.38 -0.47 -12.70
C ARG A 441 -29.07 -1.23 -12.94
N TRP A 442 -29.09 -2.56 -12.85
CA TRP A 442 -27.90 -3.36 -13.11
C TRP A 442 -28.22 -4.75 -13.65
N LYS A 443 -27.22 -5.34 -14.30
CA LYS A 443 -27.22 -6.72 -14.81
C LYS A 443 -25.88 -7.38 -14.46
N LEU A 444 -25.86 -8.70 -14.28
CA LEU A 444 -24.61 -9.44 -14.07
C LEU A 444 -23.70 -9.32 -15.29
N SER A 445 -22.39 -9.17 -15.06
CA SER A 445 -21.39 -9.03 -16.13
C SER A 445 -20.66 -10.37 -16.34
N GLY A 446 -21.27 -11.26 -17.12
CA GLY A 446 -20.77 -12.62 -17.38
C GLY A 446 -21.73 -13.68 -16.86
N GLU A 447 -21.30 -14.95 -16.89
CA GLU A 447 -22.03 -16.05 -16.27
C GLU A 447 -21.89 -16.01 -14.73
N ASP A 448 -22.82 -16.66 -14.03
CA ASP A 448 -22.81 -16.72 -12.57
C ASP A 448 -21.97 -17.92 -12.09
N ASP A 449 -20.64 -17.75 -12.06
CA ASP A 449 -19.60 -18.72 -11.66
C ASP A 449 -19.68 -19.23 -10.19
N GLY A 450 -20.86 -19.16 -9.57
CA GLY A 450 -21.10 -19.55 -8.19
C GLY A 450 -20.39 -18.67 -7.15
N PHE A 451 -20.18 -19.25 -5.98
CA PHE A 451 -19.54 -18.59 -4.84
C PHE A 451 -18.80 -19.61 -3.96
N THR A 452 -17.89 -19.13 -3.11
CA THR A 452 -17.22 -19.90 -2.05
C THR A 452 -17.79 -19.50 -0.68
N ARG A 453 -17.78 -20.39 0.32
CA ARG A 453 -18.12 -20.08 1.73
C ARG A 453 -16.90 -20.08 2.67
N TYR A 454 -15.70 -19.86 2.12
CA TYR A 454 -14.44 -19.88 2.88
C TYR A 454 -13.63 -18.59 2.67
N PRO A 455 -13.38 -17.78 3.72
CA PRO A 455 -13.79 -17.96 5.12
C PRO A 455 -15.27 -17.62 5.40
N LEU A 456 -15.92 -16.88 4.49
CA LEU A 456 -17.32 -16.46 4.51
C LEU A 456 -17.87 -16.51 3.06
N PRO A 457 -19.19 -16.47 2.83
CA PRO A 457 -19.78 -16.44 1.49
C PRO A 457 -19.23 -15.29 0.63
N SER A 458 -18.68 -15.59 -0.54
CA SER A 458 -18.20 -14.60 -1.51
C SER A 458 -18.32 -15.14 -2.93
N PRO A 459 -18.95 -14.41 -3.87
CA PRO A 459 -18.94 -14.73 -5.30
C PRO A 459 -17.51 -14.90 -5.83
N SER A 460 -17.31 -15.86 -6.74
CA SER A 460 -15.98 -16.31 -7.18
C SER A 460 -15.12 -15.17 -7.77
N GLN A 461 -15.74 -14.26 -8.50
CA GLN A 461 -15.11 -13.06 -9.09
C GLN A 461 -15.49 -11.75 -8.37
N GLY A 462 -16.01 -11.81 -7.14
CA GLY A 462 -16.42 -10.62 -6.38
C GLY A 462 -17.68 -9.90 -6.89
N LEU A 463 -18.47 -10.55 -7.75
CA LEU A 463 -19.72 -10.05 -8.35
C LEU A 463 -19.54 -8.77 -9.17
N THR A 464 -19.13 -8.91 -10.43
CA THR A 464 -19.10 -7.78 -11.37
C THR A 464 -20.48 -7.56 -12.00
N ILE A 465 -20.97 -6.32 -11.96
CA ILE A 465 -22.24 -5.89 -12.56
C ILE A 465 -22.01 -4.75 -13.55
N LYS A 466 -22.85 -4.69 -14.59
CA LYS A 466 -22.99 -3.52 -15.48
C LYS A 466 -24.03 -2.59 -14.89
N LEU A 467 -23.73 -1.29 -14.82
CA LEU A 467 -24.63 -0.25 -14.29
C LEU A 467 -25.32 0.52 -15.43
N GLU A 468 -26.60 0.80 -15.22
CA GLU A 468 -27.45 1.65 -16.06
C GLU A 468 -28.06 2.72 -15.13
N PRO A 469 -27.56 3.98 -15.13
CA PRO A 469 -28.06 5.03 -14.23
C PRO A 469 -29.55 5.34 -14.42
N LYS A 470 -30.25 5.71 -13.34
CA LYS A 470 -31.66 6.12 -13.34
C LYS A 470 -31.78 7.65 -13.20
N GLY A 471 -32.41 8.28 -14.19
CA GLY A 471 -32.82 9.70 -14.15
C GLY A 471 -31.74 10.71 -14.55
N ASP A 472 -32.17 11.92 -14.88
CA ASP A 472 -31.30 13.06 -15.14
C ASP A 472 -30.67 13.56 -13.83
N MET A 473 -29.48 13.07 -13.52
CA MET A 473 -28.62 13.68 -12.51
C MET A 473 -27.95 14.96 -13.06
N THR A 474 -28.77 15.97 -13.36
CA THR A 474 -28.31 17.32 -13.70
C THR A 474 -28.01 18.11 -12.42
N LEU A 475 -26.73 18.27 -12.11
CA LEU A 475 -26.20 19.37 -11.29
C LEU A 475 -25.04 20.01 -12.06
N PRO A 476 -24.77 21.31 -11.87
CA PRO A 476 -24.46 22.22 -12.98
C PRO A 476 -23.26 21.78 -13.80
N THR A 477 -23.54 21.42 -15.05
CA THR A 477 -22.54 21.36 -16.11
C THR A 477 -22.13 22.79 -16.43
N ASP A 478 -20.97 23.20 -15.93
CA ASP A 478 -20.15 24.14 -16.70
C ASP A 478 -19.97 23.55 -18.12
N ASN A 479 -20.30 24.34 -19.13
CA ASN A 479 -20.76 23.87 -20.44
C ASN A 479 -19.79 22.89 -21.11
N ARG A 480 -20.12 21.59 -21.13
CA ARG A 480 -19.59 20.62 -22.10
C ARG A 480 -20.66 19.64 -22.55
N HIS A 481 -21.00 19.72 -23.84
CA HIS A 481 -21.78 18.72 -24.56
C HIS A 481 -21.24 17.29 -24.32
N PRO A 482 -22.09 16.25 -24.46
CA PRO A 482 -21.64 14.87 -24.49
C PRO A 482 -20.87 14.60 -25.78
N SER A 483 -19.61 15.03 -25.84
CA SER A 483 -18.72 14.60 -26.91
C SER A 483 -18.42 13.11 -26.75
N ASN A 484 -18.22 12.46 -27.89
CA ASN A 484 -17.97 11.03 -28.01
C ASN A 484 -16.51 10.73 -27.60
N LYS A 485 -16.19 10.97 -26.31
CA LYS A 485 -14.81 11.17 -25.81
C LYS A 485 -13.97 9.91 -25.91
N LYS A 486 -12.99 9.97 -26.81
CA LYS A 486 -12.05 8.87 -27.06
C LYS A 486 -10.94 8.88 -26.03
N LEU A 487 -10.51 7.70 -25.60
CA LEU A 487 -9.21 7.56 -24.92
C LEU A 487 -8.08 7.90 -25.90
N PRO A 488 -6.93 8.42 -25.41
CA PRO A 488 -5.75 8.63 -26.23
C PRO A 488 -5.34 7.38 -27.03
N PRO A 489 -4.83 7.54 -28.26
CA PRO A 489 -4.23 6.45 -29.04
C PRO A 489 -3.00 5.88 -28.32
N GLY A 490 -2.61 4.64 -28.65
CA GLY A 490 -1.47 3.97 -28.02
C GLY A 490 -1.77 2.52 -27.62
N SER A 491 -0.85 1.90 -26.88
CA SER A 491 -0.89 0.47 -26.53
C SER A 491 -0.46 0.23 -25.09
N PHE A 492 -1.09 -0.72 -24.42
CA PHE A 492 -0.69 -1.12 -23.07
C PHE A 492 0.58 -2.00 -23.06
N GLY A 493 0.95 -2.64 -24.17
CA GLY A 493 2.08 -3.59 -24.20
C GLY A 493 1.70 -4.96 -23.60
N PHE A 494 2.65 -5.61 -22.93
CA PHE A 494 2.44 -6.95 -22.37
C PHE A 494 1.45 -6.95 -21.19
N PRO A 495 0.71 -8.04 -20.96
CA PRO A 495 -0.10 -8.21 -19.74
C PRO A 495 0.72 -7.99 -18.47
N VAL A 496 0.10 -7.40 -17.44
CA VAL A 496 0.67 -7.11 -16.11
C VAL A 496 1.86 -6.13 -16.09
N ILE A 497 2.93 -6.34 -16.87
CA ILE A 497 4.13 -5.51 -16.87
C ILE A 497 4.10 -4.34 -17.87
N GLY A 498 3.17 -4.36 -18.83
CA GLY A 498 2.99 -3.31 -19.83
C GLY A 498 4.22 -3.14 -20.71
N GLN A 499 4.72 -1.89 -20.78
CA GLN A 499 5.95 -1.53 -21.51
C GLN A 499 7.15 -1.28 -20.56
N SER A 500 7.00 -1.55 -19.26
CA SER A 500 7.94 -1.13 -18.20
C SER A 500 9.39 -1.55 -18.45
N LEU A 501 9.63 -2.79 -18.88
CA LEU A 501 10.98 -3.28 -19.16
C LEU A 501 11.65 -2.53 -20.31
N SER A 502 10.88 -2.21 -21.36
CA SER A 502 11.40 -1.44 -22.50
C SER A 502 11.73 0.00 -22.10
N PHE A 503 10.89 0.61 -21.25
CA PHE A 503 11.14 1.95 -20.71
C PHE A 503 12.35 1.98 -19.76
N LEU A 504 12.48 1.00 -18.87
CA LEU A 504 13.63 0.88 -17.96
C LEU A 504 14.94 0.60 -18.72
N ARG A 505 14.91 -0.27 -19.74
CA ARG A 505 16.06 -0.49 -20.64
C ARG A 505 16.42 0.81 -21.38
N ALA A 506 15.42 1.56 -21.83
CA ALA A 506 15.64 2.82 -22.54
C ALA A 506 16.24 3.91 -21.66
N LEU A 507 15.82 4.02 -20.39
CA LEU A 507 16.43 4.93 -19.42
C LEU A 507 17.88 4.53 -19.11
N ARG A 508 18.18 3.23 -18.90
CA ARG A 508 19.56 2.75 -18.68
C ARG A 508 20.48 3.06 -19.86
N ALA A 509 20.00 2.91 -21.09
CA ALA A 509 20.75 3.21 -22.32
C ALA A 509 20.70 4.69 -22.75
N ASN A 510 20.15 5.59 -21.91
CA ASN A 510 19.95 7.03 -22.22
C ASN A 510 19.18 7.34 -23.52
N ASN A 511 18.48 6.36 -24.10
CA ASN A 511 17.58 6.55 -25.23
C ASN A 511 16.10 6.74 -24.82
N GLY A 512 15.82 6.94 -23.53
CA GLY A 512 14.47 7.17 -22.99
C GLY A 512 13.71 8.35 -23.63
N HIS A 513 14.41 9.36 -24.16
CA HIS A 513 13.80 10.43 -24.97
C HIS A 513 13.36 9.90 -26.34
N GLN A 514 14.25 9.23 -27.08
CA GLN A 514 13.93 8.60 -28.37
C GLN A 514 12.80 7.55 -28.25
N TRP A 515 12.78 6.78 -27.15
CA TRP A 515 11.72 5.80 -26.87
C TRP A 515 10.34 6.45 -26.70
N LEU A 516 10.26 7.68 -26.18
CA LEU A 516 9.02 8.47 -26.12
C LEU A 516 8.73 9.14 -27.45
N GLU A 517 9.72 9.76 -28.07
CA GLU A 517 9.61 10.45 -29.34
C GLU A 517 9.05 9.54 -30.45
N GLN A 518 9.55 8.31 -30.57
CA GLN A 518 9.01 7.30 -31.51
C GLN A 518 7.51 7.02 -31.30
N LYS A 519 7.01 7.14 -30.07
CA LYS A 519 5.60 6.94 -29.74
C LYS A 519 4.78 8.21 -29.99
N VAL A 520 5.34 9.39 -29.73
CA VAL A 520 4.75 10.68 -30.09
C VAL A 520 4.62 10.82 -31.61
N ARG A 521 5.65 10.45 -32.37
CA ARG A 521 5.59 10.40 -33.85
C ARG A 521 4.52 9.42 -34.37
N LYS A 522 4.23 8.34 -33.64
CA LYS A 522 3.25 7.30 -34.03
C LYS A 522 1.81 7.57 -33.58
N PHE A 523 1.63 8.21 -32.42
CA PHE A 523 0.33 8.34 -31.75
C PHE A 523 -0.05 9.79 -31.38
N GLY A 524 0.84 10.76 -31.59
CA GLY A 524 0.66 12.15 -31.16
C GLY A 524 1.13 12.43 -29.72
N PRO A 525 1.10 13.69 -29.26
CA PRO A 525 1.68 14.13 -27.98
C PRO A 525 0.84 13.75 -26.74
N VAL A 526 -0.33 13.15 -26.94
CA VAL A 526 -1.25 12.65 -25.91
C VAL A 526 -1.54 11.19 -26.25
N LEU A 527 -1.00 10.25 -25.46
CA LEU A 527 -1.07 8.81 -25.78
C LEU A 527 -1.20 7.92 -24.54
N LYS A 528 -1.70 6.68 -24.71
CA LYS A 528 -1.83 5.68 -23.64
C LYS A 528 -0.72 4.62 -23.67
N LEU A 529 -0.29 4.23 -22.47
CA LEU A 529 0.73 3.23 -22.15
C LEU A 529 0.26 2.36 -20.97
N SER A 530 1.01 1.30 -20.65
CA SER A 530 1.03 0.75 -19.28
C SER A 530 2.47 0.74 -18.76
N LEU A 531 2.66 1.27 -17.56
CA LEU A 531 3.95 1.37 -16.87
C LEU A 531 3.78 1.01 -15.40
N PHE A 532 4.70 0.19 -14.87
CA PHE A 532 4.72 -0.30 -13.50
C PHE A 532 3.40 -0.94 -13.04
N GLY A 533 2.76 -1.68 -13.95
CA GLY A 533 1.48 -2.36 -13.72
C GLY A 533 0.25 -1.45 -13.67
N ARG A 534 0.35 -0.21 -14.18
CA ARG A 534 -0.74 0.77 -14.17
C ARG A 534 -1.01 1.33 -15.56
N PRO A 535 -2.30 1.50 -15.95
CA PRO A 535 -2.63 2.24 -17.16
C PRO A 535 -2.15 3.69 -16.99
N THR A 536 -1.44 4.20 -18.00
CA THR A 536 -0.69 5.44 -17.92
C THR A 536 -0.94 6.30 -19.15
N ILE A 537 -1.39 7.54 -18.98
CA ILE A 537 -1.39 8.54 -20.06
C ILE A 537 -0.04 9.26 -20.07
N PHE A 538 0.56 9.40 -21.23
CA PHE A 538 1.69 10.28 -21.46
C PHE A 538 1.21 11.62 -22.00
N LEU A 539 1.70 12.72 -21.43
CA LEU A 539 1.42 14.08 -21.87
C LEU A 539 2.74 14.86 -22.07
N ALA A 540 2.82 15.65 -23.14
CA ALA A 540 3.93 16.55 -23.43
C ALA A 540 3.47 17.92 -23.93
N GLY A 541 4.36 18.91 -23.81
CA GLY A 541 4.16 20.28 -24.30
C GLY A 541 3.70 21.25 -23.20
N PRO A 542 3.84 22.58 -23.43
CA PRO A 542 3.59 23.60 -22.40
C PRO A 542 2.16 23.57 -21.85
N ALA A 543 1.15 23.36 -22.72
CA ALA A 543 -0.25 23.25 -22.31
C ALA A 543 -0.51 22.03 -21.39
N ALA A 544 0.11 20.88 -21.67
CA ALA A 544 0.03 19.70 -20.82
C ALA A 544 0.71 19.93 -19.46
N ASN A 545 1.87 20.58 -19.46
CA ASN A 545 2.56 20.94 -18.22
C ASN A 545 1.71 21.90 -17.38
N LYS A 546 1.15 22.96 -17.99
CA LYS A 546 0.22 23.89 -17.33
C LYS A 546 -0.96 23.16 -16.69
N LEU A 547 -1.60 22.24 -17.43
CA LEU A 547 -2.69 21.41 -16.91
C LEU A 547 -2.25 20.59 -15.69
N VAL A 548 -1.14 19.85 -15.80
CA VAL A 548 -0.67 18.93 -14.75
C VAL A 548 -0.16 19.64 -13.49
N PHE A 549 0.26 20.91 -13.59
CA PHE A 549 0.71 21.71 -12.45
C PHE A 549 -0.36 22.64 -11.85
N GLY A 550 -1.38 23.01 -12.64
CA GLY A 550 -2.39 24.01 -12.28
C GLY A 550 -3.80 23.46 -12.05
N ASN A 551 -3.98 22.13 -12.02
CA ASN A 551 -5.29 21.50 -11.83
C ASN A 551 -5.20 20.44 -10.72
N ASP A 552 -6.02 20.60 -9.68
CA ASP A 552 -6.05 19.73 -8.50
C ASP A 552 -6.54 18.29 -8.79
N ALA A 553 -7.00 18.02 -10.02
CA ALA A 553 -7.23 16.66 -10.50
C ALA A 553 -5.94 15.80 -10.56
N PHE A 554 -4.74 16.38 -10.47
CA PHE A 554 -3.46 15.66 -10.57
C PHE A 554 -2.67 15.67 -9.25
N THR A 555 -2.76 14.58 -8.49
CA THR A 555 -1.97 14.39 -7.26
C THR A 555 -0.62 13.72 -7.53
N PRO A 556 0.46 13.94 -6.75
CA PRO A 556 1.66 13.11 -6.80
C PRO A 556 1.37 11.61 -6.69
N HIS A 557 2.24 10.81 -7.31
CA HIS A 557 2.17 9.36 -7.19
C HIS A 557 3.57 8.78 -7.35
N GLN A 558 4.23 8.41 -6.25
CA GLN A 558 5.52 7.74 -6.29
C GLN A 558 5.37 6.20 -6.44
N LEU A 559 6.45 5.54 -6.86
CA LEU A 559 6.51 4.08 -6.84
C LEU A 559 6.45 3.56 -5.40
N THR A 560 5.88 2.37 -5.21
CA THR A 560 5.75 1.72 -3.89
C THR A 560 7.10 1.45 -3.20
N SER A 561 8.20 1.41 -3.96
CA SER A 561 9.55 1.33 -3.41
C SER A 561 9.94 2.60 -2.66
N PHE A 562 9.68 3.77 -3.25
CA PHE A 562 9.97 5.08 -2.69
C PHE A 562 9.19 5.28 -1.39
N THR A 563 7.85 5.15 -1.43
CA THR A 563 6.99 5.44 -0.27
C THR A 563 7.19 4.49 0.92
N ARG A 564 7.76 3.30 0.69
CA ARG A 564 8.10 2.36 1.76
C ARG A 564 9.49 2.56 2.36
N ILE A 565 10.41 3.20 1.63
CA ILE A 565 11.78 3.48 2.09
C ILE A 565 11.86 4.89 2.68
N MET A 566 11.35 5.87 1.96
CA MET A 566 11.37 7.29 2.34
C MET A 566 10.35 7.60 3.42
N GLY A 567 9.21 6.91 3.40
CA GLY A 567 8.04 7.20 4.24
C GLY A 567 6.86 7.71 3.42
N ARG A 568 5.71 7.87 4.08
CA ARG A 568 4.45 8.32 3.44
C ARG A 568 4.15 9.79 3.70
N ARG A 569 4.67 10.34 4.79
CA ARG A 569 4.46 11.72 5.25
C ARG A 569 5.52 12.68 4.71
N THR A 570 5.96 12.44 3.48
CA THR A 570 6.92 13.31 2.78
C THR A 570 6.18 14.38 1.97
N MET A 571 6.70 15.60 1.89
CA MET A 571 6.16 16.71 1.09
C MET A 571 5.94 16.32 -0.39
N ARG A 572 6.66 15.30 -0.85
CA ARG A 572 6.54 14.70 -2.19
C ARG A 572 5.20 13.99 -2.42
N GLU A 573 4.65 13.33 -1.40
CA GLU A 573 3.40 12.55 -1.47
C GLU A 573 2.22 13.26 -0.81
N MET A 574 2.45 14.05 0.24
CA MET A 574 1.40 14.81 0.93
C MET A 574 0.69 15.79 -0.02
N VAL A 575 -0.59 16.06 0.27
CA VAL A 575 -1.52 16.90 -0.51
C VAL A 575 -2.24 17.88 0.42
N GLY A 576 -3.04 18.79 -0.13
CA GLY A 576 -3.88 19.69 0.66
C GLY A 576 -3.07 20.50 1.68
N ASP A 577 -3.59 20.61 2.89
CA ASP A 577 -3.03 21.41 3.97
C ASP A 577 -1.74 20.85 4.56
N ASP A 578 -1.63 19.53 4.77
CA ASP A 578 -0.39 18.86 5.20
C ASP A 578 0.79 19.26 4.30
N HIS A 579 0.57 19.30 2.98
CA HIS A 579 1.55 19.78 2.02
C HIS A 579 1.80 21.29 2.13
N ARG A 580 0.76 22.12 2.31
CA ARG A 580 0.92 23.58 2.45
C ARG A 580 1.75 23.93 3.68
N GLN A 581 1.46 23.32 4.83
CA GLN A 581 2.15 23.54 6.11
C GLN A 581 3.64 23.19 6.03
N ILE A 582 3.96 21.95 5.61
CA ILE A 582 5.35 21.47 5.47
C ILE A 582 6.11 22.24 4.38
N ARG A 583 5.44 22.62 3.29
CA ARG A 583 6.05 23.45 2.25
C ARG A 583 6.33 24.88 2.74
N ALA A 584 5.45 25.45 3.55
CA ALA A 584 5.65 26.77 4.15
C ALA A 584 6.87 26.76 5.09
N ALA A 585 7.01 25.71 5.92
CA ALA A 585 8.18 25.50 6.77
C ALA A 585 9.50 25.48 5.98
N VAL A 586 9.58 24.61 4.97
CA VAL A 586 10.76 24.52 4.10
C VAL A 586 10.97 25.82 3.32
N GLY A 587 9.90 26.50 2.91
CA GLY A 587 9.97 27.81 2.26
C GLY A 587 10.51 28.92 3.16
N GLN A 588 10.17 28.92 4.45
CA GLN A 588 10.67 29.87 5.44
C GLN A 588 12.18 29.70 5.68
N PHE A 589 12.64 28.46 5.82
CA PHE A 589 14.05 28.11 5.91
C PHE A 589 14.85 28.49 4.64
N LEU A 590 14.22 28.46 3.46
CA LEU A 590 14.85 28.75 2.16
C LEU A 590 14.55 30.17 1.63
N LYS A 591 14.13 31.10 2.49
CA LYS A 591 13.95 32.51 2.12
C LYS A 591 15.28 33.18 1.74
N PRO A 592 15.30 34.13 0.78
CA PRO A 592 16.53 34.80 0.35
C PRO A 592 17.34 35.44 1.50
N GLU A 593 16.66 35.97 2.52
CA GLU A 593 17.30 36.59 3.69
C GLU A 593 18.11 35.56 4.50
N VAL A 594 17.60 34.34 4.62
CA VAL A 594 18.27 33.22 5.32
C VAL A 594 19.36 32.62 4.43
N LEU A 595 19.09 32.44 3.13
CA LEU A 595 20.07 31.91 2.17
C LEU A 595 21.33 32.79 2.05
N LYS A 596 21.21 34.11 2.17
CA LYS A 596 22.33 35.05 2.26
C LYS A 596 23.32 34.70 3.38
N MET A 597 22.81 34.29 4.55
CA MET A 597 23.65 33.89 5.70
C MET A 597 24.37 32.56 5.46
N TYR A 598 23.86 31.71 4.57
CA TYR A 598 24.42 30.40 4.27
C TYR A 598 25.49 30.40 3.18
N VAL A 599 25.64 31.49 2.39
CA VAL A 599 26.68 31.59 1.35
C VAL A 599 28.07 31.29 1.94
N ASN A 600 28.44 31.94 3.04
CA ASN A 600 29.75 31.75 3.70
C ASN A 600 29.97 30.31 4.20
N LYS A 601 28.91 29.62 4.63
CA LYS A 601 28.99 28.22 5.09
C LYS A 601 29.09 27.22 3.93
N ILE A 602 28.39 27.49 2.82
CA ILE A 602 28.53 26.72 1.58
C ILE A 602 29.95 26.90 1.03
N ASP A 603 30.44 28.14 1.01
CA ASP A 603 31.82 28.50 0.66
C ASP A 603 32.86 27.75 1.50
N GLU A 604 32.68 27.68 2.83
CA GLU A 604 33.58 26.92 3.72
C GLU A 604 33.59 25.41 3.43
N GLU A 605 32.41 24.77 3.29
CA GLU A 605 32.32 23.34 2.96
C GLU A 605 32.88 23.04 1.55
N VAL A 606 32.66 23.92 0.57
CA VAL A 606 33.25 23.81 -0.79
C VAL A 606 34.77 23.96 -0.74
N ARG A 607 35.32 25.00 -0.11
CA ARG A 607 36.78 25.20 0.01
C ARG A 607 37.45 24.02 0.70
N TYR A 608 36.86 23.52 1.79
CA TYR A 608 37.34 22.33 2.48
C TYR A 608 37.29 21.08 1.59
N HIS A 609 36.18 20.85 0.89
CA HIS A 609 36.02 19.72 -0.01
C HIS A 609 37.07 19.71 -1.13
N ILE A 610 37.33 20.86 -1.75
CA ILE A 610 38.35 21.04 -2.79
C ILE A 610 39.75 20.78 -2.22
N LYS A 611 40.11 21.40 -1.09
CA LYS A 611 41.41 21.21 -0.42
C LYS A 611 41.69 19.74 -0.08
N MET A 612 40.68 18.99 0.33
CA MET A 612 40.84 17.60 0.79
C MET A 612 40.75 16.55 -0.31
N ASN A 613 39.97 16.78 -1.38
CA ASN A 613 39.65 15.74 -2.37
C ASN A 613 40.09 16.07 -3.81
N TRP A 614 40.55 17.29 -4.09
CA TRP A 614 40.94 17.74 -5.44
C TRP A 614 42.38 18.25 -5.49
N THR A 615 42.77 19.12 -4.56
CA THR A 615 44.15 19.62 -4.48
C THR A 615 45.15 18.46 -4.32
N GLY A 616 46.26 18.51 -5.05
CA GLY A 616 47.29 17.46 -5.05
C GLY A 616 46.96 16.17 -5.80
N HIS A 617 45.74 16.01 -6.33
CA HIS A 617 45.33 14.83 -7.09
C HIS A 617 45.47 15.06 -8.60
N GLN A 618 46.10 14.13 -9.33
CA GLN A 618 46.25 14.22 -10.79
C GLN A 618 44.98 13.80 -11.55
N THR A 619 44.13 12.99 -10.93
CA THR A 619 42.88 12.49 -11.51
C THR A 619 41.86 12.29 -10.41
N VAL A 620 40.61 12.70 -10.67
CA VAL A 620 39.49 12.59 -9.72
C VAL A 620 38.24 12.08 -10.43
N THR A 621 37.37 11.38 -9.71
CA THR A 621 36.05 10.95 -10.21
C THR A 621 34.99 11.91 -9.68
N VAL A 622 34.36 12.68 -10.57
CA VAL A 622 33.58 13.87 -10.18
C VAL A 622 32.29 13.52 -9.44
N MET A 623 31.47 12.59 -9.95
CA MET A 623 30.14 12.31 -9.38
C MET A 623 30.20 11.85 -7.91
N PRO A 624 31.08 10.92 -7.48
CA PRO A 624 31.29 10.59 -6.08
C PRO A 624 31.68 11.79 -5.20
N LEU A 625 32.58 12.65 -5.69
CA LEU A 625 33.08 13.79 -4.92
C LEU A 625 32.01 14.87 -4.75
N ILE A 626 31.29 15.25 -5.81
CA ILE A 626 30.21 16.23 -5.66
C ILE A 626 29.02 15.67 -4.86
N LYS A 627 28.77 14.36 -4.90
CA LYS A 627 27.82 13.71 -3.97
C LYS A 627 28.28 13.81 -2.52
N CYS A 628 29.59 13.67 -2.25
CA CYS A 628 30.14 13.95 -0.92
C CYS A 628 29.89 15.40 -0.51
N LEU A 629 30.28 16.36 -1.35
CA LEU A 629 30.09 17.80 -1.11
C LEU A 629 28.62 18.17 -0.82
N THR A 630 27.67 17.70 -1.63
CA THR A 630 26.24 18.00 -1.46
C THR A 630 25.63 17.31 -0.23
N PHE A 631 26.11 16.12 0.16
CA PHE A 631 25.78 15.50 1.44
C PHE A 631 26.32 16.33 2.63
N ASP A 632 27.55 16.81 2.48
CA ASP A 632 28.26 17.57 3.49
C ASP A 632 27.59 18.94 3.73
N VAL A 633 27.25 19.64 2.65
CA VAL A 633 26.50 20.90 2.64
C VAL A 633 25.10 20.73 3.24
N ILE A 634 24.33 19.70 2.85
CA ILE A 634 22.97 19.50 3.39
C ILE A 634 23.00 19.14 4.88
N CYS A 635 23.95 18.32 5.33
CA CYS A 635 24.11 18.00 6.76
C CYS A 635 24.49 19.24 7.59
N SER A 636 25.45 20.04 7.13
CA SER A 636 25.92 21.23 7.82
C SER A 636 24.82 22.31 7.96
N LEU A 637 24.10 22.59 6.87
CA LEU A 637 23.16 23.71 6.81
C LEU A 637 21.74 23.35 7.24
N VAL A 638 21.22 22.24 6.73
CA VAL A 638 19.80 21.90 6.87
C VAL A 638 19.54 21.14 8.16
N PHE A 639 20.53 20.39 8.65
CA PHE A 639 20.41 19.64 9.90
C PHE A 639 21.31 20.17 11.02
N GLY A 640 22.13 21.21 10.78
CA GLY A 640 23.07 21.73 11.78
C GLY A 640 23.97 20.63 12.34
N LEU A 641 24.49 19.76 11.47
CA LEU A 641 25.36 18.64 11.82
C LEU A 641 26.79 18.91 11.38
N ASP A 642 27.61 19.28 12.36
CA ASP A 642 29.05 19.47 12.21
C ASP A 642 29.76 18.18 11.75
N ARG A 643 30.99 18.33 11.25
CA ARG A 643 31.84 17.20 10.83
C ARG A 643 32.17 16.32 12.04
N GLY A 644 31.68 15.08 12.04
CA GLY A 644 31.88 14.13 13.14
C GLY A 644 31.13 12.82 12.98
N HIS A 645 31.15 12.01 14.05
CA HIS A 645 30.63 10.63 14.05
C HIS A 645 29.16 10.52 13.60
N THR A 646 28.29 11.43 14.03
CA THR A 646 26.85 11.42 13.67
C THR A 646 26.64 11.59 12.16
N ARG A 647 27.36 12.54 11.53
CA ARG A 647 27.32 12.79 10.09
C ARG A 647 27.86 11.58 9.31
N GLN A 648 28.97 10.98 9.75
CA GLN A 648 29.54 9.76 9.15
C GLN A 648 28.59 8.54 9.26
N ALA A 649 27.98 8.33 10.43
CA ALA A 649 27.03 7.24 10.67
C ALA A 649 25.78 7.39 9.79
N LEU A 650 25.25 8.62 9.66
CA LEU A 650 24.13 8.91 8.77
C LEU A 650 24.50 8.66 7.30
N ALA A 651 25.68 9.11 6.86
CA ALA A 651 26.17 8.95 5.48
C ALA A 651 26.27 7.47 5.06
N LYS A 652 26.79 6.62 5.95
CA LYS A 652 26.87 5.16 5.74
C LYS A 652 25.51 4.51 5.50
N GLU A 653 24.47 4.95 6.21
CA GLU A 653 23.11 4.44 6.01
C GLU A 653 22.43 5.04 4.78
N PHE A 654 22.71 6.29 4.48
CA PHE A 654 22.08 7.06 3.40
C PHE A 654 22.32 6.48 2.00
N VAL A 655 23.53 5.99 1.72
CA VAL A 655 23.87 5.29 0.46
C VAL A 655 22.93 4.09 0.24
N ASP A 656 22.73 3.29 1.29
CA ASP A 656 21.82 2.14 1.24
C ASP A 656 20.35 2.55 1.16
N VAL A 657 19.93 3.68 1.73
CA VAL A 657 18.57 4.22 1.58
C VAL A 657 18.27 4.53 0.11
N ILE A 658 19.11 5.34 -0.54
CA ILE A 658 18.91 5.72 -1.96
C ILE A 658 18.95 4.48 -2.87
N ALA A 659 19.84 3.53 -2.60
CA ALA A 659 20.09 2.37 -3.46
C ALA A 659 18.85 1.52 -3.79
N GLY A 660 17.80 1.52 -2.95
CA GLY A 660 16.58 0.75 -3.16
C GLY A 660 15.35 1.60 -3.48
N MET A 661 15.44 2.93 -3.47
CA MET A 661 14.31 3.86 -3.66
C MET A 661 13.51 3.59 -4.96
N TRP A 662 14.19 3.09 -5.99
CA TRP A 662 13.61 2.74 -7.30
C TRP A 662 13.67 1.24 -7.62
N SER A 663 14.01 0.39 -6.65
CA SER A 663 14.08 -1.07 -6.83
C SER A 663 12.69 -1.72 -6.89
N ILE A 664 12.61 -2.97 -7.37
CA ILE A 664 11.35 -3.75 -7.29
C ILE A 664 11.02 -3.96 -5.79
N PRO A 665 9.78 -3.66 -5.31
CA PRO A 665 9.43 -3.64 -3.87
C PRO A 665 9.27 -5.03 -3.21
N VAL A 666 10.13 -5.99 -3.57
CA VAL A 666 10.19 -7.36 -3.06
C VAL A 666 11.08 -7.40 -1.82
N ASN A 667 10.48 -7.71 -0.66
CA ASN A 667 11.14 -7.65 0.65
C ASN A 667 11.79 -8.99 1.04
N LEU A 668 12.82 -9.44 0.31
CA LEU A 668 13.57 -10.66 0.59
C LEU A 668 15.00 -10.34 1.05
N PRO A 669 15.67 -11.16 1.89
CA PRO A 669 16.91 -10.77 2.59
C PRO A 669 18.06 -10.28 1.71
N PHE A 670 18.12 -10.71 0.45
CA PHE A 670 19.17 -10.43 -0.53
C PHE A 670 18.84 -9.29 -1.51
N THR A 671 17.62 -8.73 -1.49
CA THR A 671 17.24 -7.66 -2.45
C THR A 671 17.72 -6.29 -2.00
N ARG A 672 18.03 -5.41 -2.96
CA ARG A 672 18.30 -3.97 -2.69
C ARG A 672 17.20 -3.36 -1.82
N PHE A 673 15.94 -3.65 -2.14
CA PHE A 673 14.78 -3.17 -1.39
C PHE A 673 14.82 -3.53 0.10
N ASN A 674 15.19 -4.77 0.46
CA ASN A 674 15.31 -5.16 1.87
C ASN A 674 16.49 -4.48 2.57
N LYS A 675 17.62 -4.31 1.87
CA LYS A 675 18.79 -3.59 2.39
C LYS A 675 18.43 -2.15 2.73
N SER A 676 17.79 -1.44 1.81
CA SER A 676 17.31 -0.05 1.99
C SER A 676 16.25 0.07 3.08
N LEU A 677 15.34 -0.91 3.21
CA LEU A 677 14.39 -0.95 4.33
C LEU A 677 15.06 -1.20 5.70
N ARG A 678 16.26 -1.76 5.76
CA ARG A 678 17.06 -1.84 7.01
C ARG A 678 17.79 -0.53 7.26
N ALA A 679 18.40 0.04 6.22
CA ALA A 679 19.14 1.30 6.32
C ALA A 679 18.24 2.49 6.69
N SER A 680 17.06 2.60 6.06
CA SER A 680 16.06 3.63 6.40
C SER A 680 15.67 3.56 7.88
N ARG A 681 15.49 2.36 8.45
CA ARG A 681 15.22 2.21 9.89
C ARG A 681 16.39 2.61 10.80
N ARG A 682 17.64 2.56 10.33
CA ARG A 682 18.81 3.01 11.09
C ARG A 682 19.01 4.52 10.95
N ALA A 683 18.93 5.06 9.73
CA ALA A 683 18.92 6.50 9.47
C ALA A 683 17.81 7.23 10.23
N ARG A 684 16.58 6.70 10.22
CA ARG A 684 15.46 7.23 11.03
C ARG A 684 15.79 7.33 12.51
N ARG A 685 16.49 6.35 13.10
CA ARG A 685 16.86 6.39 14.51
C ARG A 685 17.86 7.51 14.80
N ILE A 686 18.92 7.61 13.99
CA ILE A 686 19.93 8.67 14.10
C ILE A 686 19.25 10.06 13.98
N LEU A 687 18.31 10.22 13.06
CA LEU A 687 17.57 11.47 12.89
C LEU A 687 16.60 11.75 14.05
N SER A 688 15.93 10.75 14.61
CA SER A 688 15.12 10.92 15.83
C SER A 688 15.97 11.40 17.02
N GLU A 689 17.16 10.84 17.21
CA GLU A 689 18.12 11.27 18.24
C GLU A 689 18.53 12.74 18.05
N VAL A 690 18.81 13.16 16.80
CA VAL A 690 19.12 14.57 16.44
C VAL A 690 17.92 15.50 16.67
N ILE A 691 16.71 15.08 16.31
CA ILE A 691 15.47 15.87 16.50
C ILE A 691 15.18 16.07 17.99
N GLN A 692 15.34 15.02 18.81
CA GLN A 692 15.12 15.10 20.26
C GLN A 692 16.12 16.03 20.95
N GLU A 693 17.40 15.97 20.59
CA GLU A 693 18.40 16.89 21.13
C GLU A 693 18.15 18.35 20.69
N LYS A 694 17.72 18.59 19.44
CA LYS A 694 17.35 19.94 18.98
C LYS A 694 16.08 20.46 19.67
N ARG A 695 15.06 19.61 19.87
CA ARG A 695 13.85 19.95 20.64
C ARG A 695 14.23 20.39 22.06
N ARG A 696 15.06 19.61 22.75
CA ARG A 696 15.58 19.94 24.08
C ARG A 696 16.34 21.28 24.09
N LYS A 697 17.23 21.54 23.11
CA LYS A 697 17.94 22.82 23.01
C LYS A 697 16.99 24.00 22.78
N LEU A 698 15.98 23.84 21.95
CA LEU A 698 14.98 24.87 21.67
C LEU A 698 14.14 25.19 22.93
N GLU A 699 13.67 24.17 23.65
CA GLU A 699 12.92 24.30 24.91
C GLU A 699 13.72 25.03 26.01
N HIS A 700 15.05 24.87 26.03
CA HIS A 700 15.95 25.54 26.99
C HIS A 700 16.50 26.89 26.47
N GLY A 701 16.03 27.39 25.33
CA GLY A 701 16.53 28.64 24.71
C GLY A 701 17.99 28.59 24.22
N LEU A 702 18.58 27.39 24.11
CA LEU A 702 19.98 27.16 23.73
C LEU A 702 20.22 27.18 22.21
N CYS A 703 19.17 27.25 21.39
CA CYS A 703 19.29 27.47 19.95
C CYS A 703 18.08 28.24 19.37
N PRO A 704 18.27 29.13 18.37
CA PRO A 704 17.17 29.84 17.73
C PRO A 704 16.15 28.94 17.00
N PRO A 705 14.86 29.32 16.98
CA PRO A 705 13.77 28.69 16.20
C PRO A 705 14.06 28.39 14.73
N HIS A 706 14.97 29.15 14.10
CA HIS A 706 15.29 29.04 12.68
C HIS A 706 16.79 28.80 12.42
N ALA A 707 17.50 28.21 13.39
CA ALA A 707 18.91 27.87 13.25
C ALA A 707 19.18 26.88 12.11
N ASP A 708 18.27 25.91 11.90
CA ASP A 708 18.31 24.90 10.84
C ASP A 708 16.87 24.46 10.46
N LEU A 709 16.71 23.54 9.50
CA LEU A 709 15.38 23.10 9.08
C LEU A 709 14.67 22.27 10.17
N ILE A 710 15.41 21.52 10.98
CA ILE A 710 14.80 20.71 12.04
C ILE A 710 14.25 21.63 13.14
N THR A 711 15.00 22.67 13.55
CA THR A 711 14.44 23.67 14.48
C THR A 711 13.26 24.42 13.86
N CYS A 712 13.32 24.79 12.58
CA CYS A 712 12.20 25.45 11.88
C CYS A 712 10.93 24.57 11.84
N LEU A 713 11.07 23.26 11.63
CA LEU A 713 9.95 22.31 11.67
C LEU A 713 9.42 22.09 13.10
N LEU A 714 10.28 22.16 14.12
CA LEU A 714 9.89 22.07 15.52
C LEU A 714 9.17 23.33 16.02
N SER A 715 9.61 24.54 15.63
CA SER A 715 8.98 25.79 16.09
C SER A 715 7.57 25.99 15.53
N LEU A 716 7.31 25.53 14.30
CA LEU A 716 5.96 25.48 13.74
C LEU A 716 5.04 24.45 14.42
N SER A 717 5.57 23.59 15.29
CA SER A 717 4.78 22.72 16.16
C SER A 717 4.42 23.39 17.50
N GLN A 718 4.86 24.63 17.74
CA GLN A 718 4.65 25.40 18.98
C GLN A 718 3.86 26.71 18.76
N GLU A 719 3.94 27.31 17.58
CA GLU A 719 3.16 28.52 17.22
C GLU A 719 1.69 28.17 16.92
N GLY A 720 0.83 28.31 17.93
CA GLY A 720 -0.58 27.86 17.93
C GLY A 720 -1.52 28.58 16.96
N CYS A 721 -1.39 28.33 15.66
CA CYS A 721 -2.24 28.87 14.60
C CYS A 721 -3.19 27.79 14.02
N GLY A 722 -4.10 27.28 14.85
CA GLY A 722 -5.29 26.49 14.45
C GLY A 722 -5.09 25.10 13.84
N ASN A 723 -3.89 24.78 13.33
CA ASN A 723 -3.55 23.48 12.74
C ASN A 723 -2.81 22.60 13.74
N GLU A 724 -2.93 21.28 13.58
CA GLU A 724 -2.22 20.32 14.43
C GLU A 724 -0.69 20.47 14.33
N ALA A 725 -0.03 20.27 15.47
CA ALA A 725 1.42 20.29 15.58
C ALA A 725 2.04 19.13 14.77
N LEU A 726 3.08 19.44 13.97
CA LEU A 726 3.74 18.44 13.12
C LEU A 726 4.24 17.23 13.93
N THR A 727 3.90 16.03 13.47
CA THR A 727 4.31 14.79 14.15
C THR A 727 5.80 14.53 13.98
N GLU A 728 6.42 13.82 14.93
CA GLU A 728 7.82 13.40 14.80
C GLU A 728 8.06 12.49 13.57
N GLU A 729 7.04 11.74 13.13
CA GLU A 729 7.10 10.95 11.90
C GLU A 729 7.13 11.84 10.65
N GLU A 730 6.36 12.93 10.61
CA GLU A 730 6.42 13.94 9.54
C GLU A 730 7.76 14.67 9.50
N ILE A 731 8.29 15.07 10.66
CA ILE A 731 9.61 15.71 10.72
C ILE A 731 10.67 14.75 10.18
N VAL A 732 10.73 13.50 10.66
CA VAL A 732 11.69 12.49 10.18
C VAL A 732 11.52 12.17 8.68
N ASP A 733 10.29 11.95 8.21
CA ASP A 733 10.02 11.67 6.78
C ASP A 733 10.52 12.82 5.89
N ASN A 734 10.25 14.06 6.29
CA ASN A 734 10.67 15.24 5.51
C ASN A 734 12.17 15.52 5.61
N THR A 735 12.81 15.30 6.77
CA THR A 735 14.26 15.36 6.93
C THR A 735 14.96 14.39 5.98
N ILE A 736 14.52 13.12 5.91
CA ILE A 736 15.09 12.13 4.97
C ILE A 736 14.83 12.53 3.52
N PHE A 737 13.62 13.04 3.20
CA PHE A 737 13.28 13.49 1.86
C PHE A 737 14.14 14.68 1.40
N VAL A 738 14.35 15.69 2.23
CA VAL A 738 15.18 16.86 1.91
C VAL A 738 16.65 16.46 1.74
N MET A 739 17.16 15.53 2.55
CA MET A 739 18.52 14.99 2.39
C MET A 739 18.72 14.33 1.02
N VAL A 740 17.77 13.50 0.56
CA VAL A 740 17.80 12.89 -0.78
C VAL A 740 17.65 13.93 -1.89
N ALA A 741 16.81 14.95 -1.68
CA ALA A 741 16.57 16.00 -2.66
C ALA A 741 17.82 16.87 -2.90
N GLY A 742 18.49 17.33 -1.83
CA GLY A 742 19.70 18.15 -1.93
C GLY A 742 20.91 17.39 -2.49
N HIS A 743 21.11 16.15 -2.06
CA HIS A 743 22.26 15.34 -2.46
C HIS A 743 22.30 15.04 -3.97
N ASP A 744 21.31 14.29 -4.49
CA ASP A 744 21.42 13.77 -5.85
C ASP A 744 21.21 14.86 -6.92
N THR A 745 20.43 15.92 -6.63
CA THR A 745 20.02 16.85 -7.70
C THR A 745 21.09 17.87 -8.08
N THR A 746 21.71 18.56 -7.11
CA THR A 746 22.81 19.50 -7.38
C THR A 746 24.06 18.76 -7.86
N ALA A 747 24.36 17.57 -7.30
CA ALA A 747 25.53 16.79 -7.71
C ALA A 747 25.48 16.36 -9.18
N ILE A 748 24.30 16.00 -9.67
CA ILE A 748 24.08 15.71 -11.09
C ILE A 748 24.29 16.97 -11.93
N LEU A 749 23.75 18.13 -11.53
CA LEU A 749 23.91 19.38 -12.25
C LEU A 749 25.40 19.76 -12.42
N ILE A 750 26.14 19.88 -11.33
CA ILE A 750 27.57 20.24 -11.33
C ILE A 750 28.38 19.23 -12.15
N THR A 751 28.15 17.92 -11.98
CA THR A 751 28.86 16.89 -12.75
C THR A 751 28.65 17.03 -14.25
N PHE A 752 27.41 17.28 -14.69
CA PHE A 752 27.15 17.47 -16.12
C PHE A 752 27.60 18.84 -16.62
N MET A 753 27.63 19.90 -15.81
CA MET A 753 28.28 21.17 -16.18
C MET A 753 29.78 20.97 -16.47
N ILE A 754 30.50 20.28 -15.58
CA ILE A 754 31.93 19.96 -15.76
C ILE A 754 32.16 19.18 -17.07
N ARG A 755 31.29 18.21 -17.37
CA ARG A 755 31.32 17.46 -18.64
C ARG A 755 31.01 18.31 -19.87
N GLN A 756 30.07 19.25 -19.80
CA GLN A 756 29.70 20.10 -20.94
C GLN A 756 30.76 21.16 -21.22
N LEU A 757 31.36 21.74 -20.18
CA LEU A 757 32.42 22.73 -20.29
C LEU A 757 33.72 22.18 -20.90
N GLU A 758 34.04 20.91 -20.68
CA GLU A 758 35.21 20.27 -21.32
C GLU A 758 35.06 20.17 -22.85
N LYS A 759 33.82 20.01 -23.33
CA LYS A 759 33.50 19.85 -24.75
C LYS A 759 33.41 21.16 -25.54
N ASP A 760 33.25 22.29 -24.84
CA ASP A 760 33.16 23.61 -25.46
C ASP A 760 34.15 24.59 -24.80
N PRO A 761 35.38 24.69 -25.36
CA PRO A 761 36.41 25.59 -24.85
C PRO A 761 36.01 27.07 -24.87
N ALA A 762 35.11 27.50 -25.75
CA ALA A 762 34.66 28.89 -25.83
C ALA A 762 33.70 29.22 -24.68
N ILE A 763 32.77 28.31 -24.36
CA ILE A 763 31.91 28.43 -23.16
C ILE A 763 32.77 28.34 -21.89
N TYR A 764 33.73 27.41 -21.81
CA TYR A 764 34.66 27.35 -20.67
C TYR A 764 35.46 28.64 -20.50
N ALA A 765 36.02 29.21 -21.57
CA ALA A 765 36.78 30.46 -21.50
C ALA A 765 35.92 31.61 -20.94
N ARG A 766 34.66 31.72 -21.36
CA ARG A 766 33.75 32.77 -20.90
C ARG A 766 33.26 32.57 -19.46
N VAL A 767 33.08 31.32 -19.01
CA VAL A 767 32.89 31.00 -17.58
C VAL A 767 34.14 31.34 -16.79
N ALA A 768 35.33 30.94 -17.25
CA ALA A 768 36.59 31.20 -16.56
C ALA A 768 36.88 32.71 -16.43
N GLN A 769 36.56 33.51 -17.45
CA GLN A 769 36.63 34.97 -17.36
C GLN A 769 35.70 35.53 -16.28
N GLU A 770 34.43 35.10 -16.24
CA GLU A 770 33.46 35.55 -15.24
C GLU A 770 33.91 35.22 -13.79
N GLN A 771 34.55 34.07 -13.58
CA GLN A 771 35.09 33.70 -12.27
C GLN A 771 36.39 34.46 -11.94
N GLU A 772 37.23 34.76 -12.93
CA GLU A 772 38.46 35.56 -12.79
C GLU A 772 38.16 37.02 -12.41
N GLU A 773 37.18 37.65 -13.06
CA GLU A 773 36.71 39.01 -12.72
C GLU A 773 36.22 39.11 -11.26
N ILE A 774 35.63 38.03 -10.73
CA ILE A 774 35.23 37.95 -9.31
C ILE A 774 36.47 37.77 -8.43
N ALA A 775 37.39 36.87 -8.77
CA ALA A 775 38.61 36.63 -8.01
C ALA A 775 39.48 37.90 -7.87
N GLN A 776 39.61 38.70 -8.93
CA GLN A 776 40.33 39.98 -8.93
C GLN A 776 39.68 41.05 -8.02
N SER A 777 38.39 40.91 -7.71
CA SER A 777 37.67 41.83 -6.82
C SER A 777 37.76 41.49 -5.33
N LYS A 778 38.51 40.44 -4.95
CA LYS A 778 38.54 39.88 -3.58
C LYS A 778 39.97 39.70 -3.06
N ALA A 779 40.13 39.78 -1.74
CA ALA A 779 41.40 39.49 -1.09
C ALA A 779 41.70 37.98 -1.06
N PRO A 780 42.98 37.56 -1.01
CA PRO A 780 43.35 36.15 -0.91
C PRO A 780 42.67 35.45 0.28
N GLY A 781 41.89 34.41 0.00
CA GLY A 781 41.17 33.62 1.01
C GLY A 781 39.84 34.20 1.49
N GLU A 782 39.42 35.36 0.99
CA GLU A 782 38.12 35.98 1.27
C GLU A 782 36.96 35.11 0.74
N ALA A 783 35.94 34.88 1.58
CA ALA A 783 34.77 34.07 1.23
C ALA A 783 33.89 34.74 0.16
N LEU A 784 33.29 33.96 -0.73
CA LEU A 784 32.29 34.47 -1.68
C LEU A 784 31.09 35.08 -0.94
N THR A 785 30.56 36.18 -1.48
CA THR A 785 29.35 36.85 -0.97
C THR A 785 28.13 36.56 -1.85
N TRP A 786 26.94 36.89 -1.36
CA TRP A 786 25.70 36.85 -2.16
C TRP A 786 25.80 37.68 -3.45
N ASP A 787 26.47 38.83 -3.40
CA ASP A 787 26.59 39.71 -4.56
C ASP A 787 27.59 39.17 -5.59
N ASP A 788 28.62 38.45 -5.15
CA ASP A 788 29.53 37.71 -6.05
C ASP A 788 28.76 36.66 -6.87
N LEU A 789 27.84 35.92 -6.23
CA LEU A 789 26.98 34.94 -6.91
C LEU A 789 25.94 35.58 -7.86
N ASN A 790 25.64 36.87 -7.71
CA ASN A 790 24.80 37.63 -8.64
C ASN A 790 25.58 38.22 -9.82
N LYS A 791 26.91 38.30 -9.74
CA LYS A 791 27.79 38.58 -10.88
C LYS A 791 27.89 37.38 -11.82
N MET A 792 27.81 36.15 -11.31
CA MET A 792 27.95 34.87 -12.05
C MET A 792 26.77 34.52 -13.01
N LYS A 793 26.37 35.46 -13.87
CA LYS A 793 25.17 35.36 -14.72
C LYS A 793 25.33 34.35 -15.84
N TYR A 794 26.49 34.33 -16.51
CA TYR A 794 26.79 33.40 -17.60
C TYR A 794 26.94 31.97 -17.08
N THR A 795 27.62 31.76 -15.96
CA THR A 795 27.74 30.45 -15.30
C THR A 795 26.36 29.89 -14.92
N TRP A 796 25.43 30.74 -14.46
CA TRP A 796 24.05 30.31 -14.21
C TRP A 796 23.29 29.97 -15.51
N ARG A 797 23.51 30.68 -16.61
CA ARG A 797 22.95 30.32 -17.93
C ARG A 797 23.47 28.96 -18.43
N VAL A 798 24.75 28.65 -18.19
CA VAL A 798 25.34 27.31 -18.46
C VAL A 798 24.65 26.23 -17.62
N ALA A 799 24.34 26.52 -16.35
CA ALA A 799 23.58 25.63 -15.49
C ALA A 799 22.15 25.41 -16.00
N LEU A 800 21.44 26.47 -16.42
CA LEU A 800 20.10 26.38 -17.00
C LEU A 800 20.07 25.56 -18.29
N GLU A 801 21.05 25.72 -19.19
CA GLU A 801 21.17 24.90 -20.40
C GLU A 801 21.51 23.43 -20.09
N THR A 802 22.34 23.19 -19.07
CA THR A 802 22.60 21.84 -18.55
C THR A 802 21.32 21.21 -18.00
N LEU A 803 20.51 21.95 -17.23
CA LEU A 803 19.18 21.53 -16.77
C LEU A 803 18.16 21.35 -17.90
N ARG A 804 18.32 22.06 -19.03
CA ARG A 804 17.47 21.89 -20.21
C ARG A 804 17.67 20.51 -20.83
N MET A 805 18.92 20.12 -21.06
CA MET A 805 19.31 18.89 -21.76
C MET A 805 19.40 17.66 -20.84
N ILE A 806 19.85 17.84 -19.60
CA ILE A 806 20.10 16.79 -18.61
C ILE A 806 19.46 17.17 -17.25
N PRO A 807 18.12 17.32 -17.19
CA PRO A 807 17.43 17.54 -15.92
C PRO A 807 17.60 16.31 -15.01
N PRO A 808 18.00 16.49 -13.72
CA PRO A 808 18.12 15.39 -12.77
C PRO A 808 16.82 14.56 -12.67
N VAL A 809 15.67 15.24 -12.59
CA VAL A 809 14.34 14.58 -12.62
C VAL A 809 13.81 14.54 -14.06
N PHE A 810 14.21 13.50 -14.79
CA PHE A 810 13.78 13.28 -16.18
C PHE A 810 12.28 12.96 -16.31
N TRP A 811 11.73 12.16 -15.39
CA TRP A 811 10.35 11.68 -15.41
C TRP A 811 9.70 11.79 -14.03
N SER A 812 8.37 11.96 -13.99
CA SER A 812 7.58 11.81 -12.77
C SER A 812 6.16 11.37 -13.08
N PHE A 813 5.50 10.74 -12.12
CA PHE A 813 4.11 10.35 -12.22
C PHE A 813 3.18 11.29 -11.43
N ARG A 814 1.92 11.35 -11.88
CA ARG A 814 0.76 11.80 -11.12
C ARG A 814 -0.31 10.72 -11.11
N LYS A 815 -1.21 10.72 -10.14
CA LYS A 815 -2.48 10.01 -10.19
C LYS A 815 -3.59 11.02 -10.51
N VAL A 816 -4.52 10.61 -11.35
CA VAL A 816 -5.72 11.37 -11.71
C VAL A 816 -6.80 11.12 -10.65
N LEU A 817 -7.39 12.19 -10.11
CA LEU A 817 -8.40 12.15 -9.03
C LEU A 817 -9.85 12.30 -9.51
N LYS A 818 -10.06 12.69 -10.76
CA LYS A 818 -11.34 12.79 -11.45
C LYS A 818 -11.07 12.83 -12.95
N ASP A 819 -12.02 12.42 -13.79
CA ASP A 819 -11.88 12.50 -15.24
C ASP A 819 -11.50 13.93 -15.70
N VAL A 820 -10.45 14.02 -16.53
CA VAL A 820 -9.97 15.28 -17.14
C VAL A 820 -9.97 15.15 -18.65
N GLU A 821 -10.48 16.16 -19.34
CA GLU A 821 -10.40 16.25 -20.80
C GLU A 821 -9.24 17.15 -21.21
N PHE A 822 -8.40 16.67 -22.14
CA PHE A 822 -7.28 17.42 -22.70
C PHE A 822 -7.12 17.11 -24.19
N ASN A 823 -7.06 18.15 -25.03
CA ASN A 823 -6.98 18.06 -26.49
C ASN A 823 -7.99 17.08 -27.11
N GLY A 824 -9.24 17.09 -26.64
CA GLY A 824 -10.32 16.21 -27.12
C GLY A 824 -10.26 14.76 -26.64
N TYR A 825 -9.28 14.40 -25.80
CA TYR A 825 -9.14 13.07 -25.22
C TYR A 825 -9.53 13.02 -23.75
N LEU A 826 -10.07 11.88 -23.32
CA LEU A 826 -10.32 11.57 -21.92
C LEU A 826 -9.06 11.06 -21.22
N ILE A 827 -8.68 11.70 -20.12
CA ILE A 827 -7.69 11.23 -19.14
C ILE A 827 -8.49 10.70 -17.93
N PRO A 828 -8.63 9.36 -17.76
CA PRO A 828 -9.58 8.83 -16.79
C PRO A 828 -9.12 8.93 -15.33
N GLU A 829 -10.08 8.97 -14.41
CA GLU A 829 -9.87 8.85 -12.97
C GLU A 829 -9.08 7.58 -12.61
N GLY A 830 -8.24 7.69 -11.58
CA GLY A 830 -7.44 6.59 -11.05
C GLY A 830 -6.22 6.21 -11.89
N TRP A 831 -6.16 6.65 -13.15
CA TRP A 831 -5.01 6.39 -14.04
C TRP A 831 -3.78 7.18 -13.61
N GLN A 832 -2.63 6.70 -14.08
CA GLN A 832 -1.35 7.38 -13.92
C GLN A 832 -1.13 8.36 -15.08
N VAL A 833 -0.50 9.51 -14.81
CA VAL A 833 0.02 10.40 -15.86
C VAL A 833 1.54 10.42 -15.77
N LEU A 834 2.21 10.05 -16.87
CA LEU A 834 3.64 10.24 -17.06
C LEU A 834 3.89 11.63 -17.66
N ARG A 835 4.65 12.45 -16.94
CA ARG A 835 5.27 13.67 -17.49
C ARG A 835 6.77 13.50 -17.56
N THR A 836 7.38 13.87 -18.68
CA THR A 836 8.84 13.92 -18.83
C THR A 836 9.31 15.32 -19.20
N THR A 837 10.31 15.80 -18.46
CA THR A 837 10.89 17.14 -18.56
C THR A 837 11.53 17.38 -19.94
N SER A 838 12.26 16.38 -20.44
CA SER A 838 12.98 16.41 -21.72
C SER A 838 12.07 16.60 -22.94
N MET A 839 10.85 16.05 -22.94
CA MET A 839 9.98 16.10 -24.13
C MET A 839 9.43 17.50 -24.44
N THR A 840 9.47 18.43 -23.48
CA THR A 840 9.16 19.85 -23.75
C THR A 840 10.45 20.67 -23.91
N GLN A 841 11.45 20.42 -23.07
CA GLN A 841 12.74 21.14 -23.09
C GLN A 841 13.63 20.84 -24.31
N MET A 842 13.33 19.79 -25.07
CA MET A 842 14.00 19.43 -26.33
C MET A 842 13.10 19.64 -27.56
N ASN A 843 11.93 20.31 -27.44
CA ASN A 843 11.13 20.63 -28.62
C ASN A 843 11.82 21.74 -29.44
N ALA A 844 12.14 21.44 -30.70
CA ALA A 844 12.80 22.37 -31.63
C ALA A 844 11.96 23.63 -31.93
N GLU A 845 10.63 23.56 -31.82
CA GLU A 845 9.72 24.71 -31.99
C GLU A 845 9.84 25.74 -30.85
N ILE A 846 10.36 25.32 -29.69
CA ILE A 846 10.53 26.16 -28.49
C ILE A 846 12.00 26.51 -28.27
N PHE A 847 12.90 25.54 -28.50
CA PHE A 847 14.33 25.66 -28.36
C PHE A 847 14.99 25.27 -29.70
N PRO A 848 15.19 26.21 -30.64
CA PRO A 848 15.78 25.92 -31.95
C PRO A 848 17.14 25.24 -31.85
N GLU A 849 17.46 24.27 -32.70
CA GLU A 849 18.66 23.41 -32.53
C GLU A 849 18.74 22.76 -31.13
N PRO A 850 17.74 22.01 -30.65
CA PRO A 850 17.62 21.63 -29.22
C PRO A 850 18.76 20.74 -28.70
N HIS A 851 19.57 20.14 -29.58
CA HIS A 851 20.73 19.33 -29.24
C HIS A 851 22.05 20.12 -29.14
N LYS A 852 22.09 21.36 -29.63
CA LYS A 852 23.22 22.28 -29.49
C LYS A 852 23.17 22.87 -28.08
N PHE A 853 24.25 22.69 -27.32
CA PHE A 853 24.41 23.27 -26.00
C PHE A 853 24.73 24.75 -26.14
N ASP A 854 23.75 25.60 -25.87
CA ASP A 854 23.85 27.05 -26.07
C ASP A 854 23.26 27.81 -24.87
N PRO A 855 24.12 28.33 -23.97
CA PRO A 855 23.70 29.13 -22.82
C PRO A 855 23.03 30.47 -23.18
N THR A 856 23.22 31.00 -24.40
CA THR A 856 22.68 32.32 -24.78
C THR A 856 21.15 32.34 -24.85
N ARG A 857 20.53 31.17 -25.01
CA ARG A 857 19.07 30.96 -24.90
C ARG A 857 18.45 31.47 -23.60
N PHE A 858 19.24 31.52 -22.52
CA PHE A 858 18.82 32.02 -21.21
C PHE A 858 19.29 33.46 -20.95
N GLU A 859 19.69 34.21 -21.98
CA GLU A 859 20.01 35.64 -21.89
C GLU A 859 18.81 36.45 -21.41
N ASN A 860 17.66 36.27 -22.07
CA ASN A 860 16.36 36.79 -21.65
C ASN A 860 15.47 35.62 -21.21
N GLN A 861 15.56 35.22 -19.95
CA GLN A 861 14.78 34.09 -19.43
C GLN A 861 13.25 34.28 -19.59
N SER A 862 12.76 35.52 -19.60
CA SER A 862 11.35 35.86 -19.83
C SER A 862 10.86 35.56 -21.26
N SER A 863 11.76 35.36 -22.22
CA SER A 863 11.41 34.93 -23.59
C SER A 863 11.02 33.45 -23.69
N VAL A 864 11.38 32.62 -22.69
CA VAL A 864 11.02 31.21 -22.67
C VAL A 864 9.54 31.07 -22.32
N PRO A 865 8.69 30.48 -23.18
CA PRO A 865 7.25 30.44 -22.92
C PRO A 865 6.90 29.69 -21.62
N PRO A 866 5.91 30.17 -20.82
CA PRO A 866 5.54 29.54 -19.55
C PRO A 866 5.30 28.04 -19.66
N TYR A 867 5.76 27.28 -18.65
CA TYR A 867 5.71 25.82 -18.60
C TYR A 867 6.49 25.06 -19.69
N SER A 868 7.40 25.73 -20.40
CA SER A 868 8.32 25.08 -21.36
C SER A 868 9.63 24.61 -20.73
N PHE A 869 10.20 25.42 -19.83
CA PHE A 869 11.31 25.04 -18.96
C PHE A 869 10.77 24.68 -17.57
N ILE A 870 10.92 23.42 -17.17
CA ILE A 870 10.25 22.82 -16.01
C ILE A 870 11.18 21.91 -15.20
N ALA A 871 12.50 22.13 -15.29
CA ALA A 871 13.53 21.40 -14.55
C ALA A 871 13.29 21.45 -13.04
N PHE A 872 12.84 22.60 -12.53
CA PHE A 872 12.45 22.80 -11.13
C PHE A 872 10.97 22.48 -10.82
N GLY A 873 10.21 21.91 -11.76
CA GLY A 873 8.77 21.69 -11.58
C GLY A 873 7.92 22.90 -11.99
N GLY A 874 6.86 23.19 -11.23
CA GLY A 874 5.87 24.21 -11.56
C GLY A 874 4.63 24.15 -10.65
N GLY A 875 3.80 25.20 -10.71
CA GLY A 875 2.60 25.35 -9.87
C GLY A 875 2.93 25.36 -8.37
N SER A 876 1.97 24.91 -7.55
CA SER A 876 2.13 24.78 -6.08
C SER A 876 3.26 23.83 -5.64
N ARG A 877 3.87 23.09 -6.57
CA ARG A 877 4.94 22.11 -6.36
C ARG A 877 6.23 22.43 -7.14
N ILE A 878 6.46 23.69 -7.48
CA ILE A 878 7.79 24.16 -7.90
C ILE A 878 8.82 23.93 -6.79
N CYS A 879 10.06 23.61 -7.14
CA CYS A 879 11.13 23.32 -6.17
C CYS A 879 11.31 24.51 -5.22
N PRO A 880 11.18 24.34 -3.89
CA PRO A 880 11.41 25.42 -2.93
C PRO A 880 12.91 25.73 -2.76
N ALA A 881 13.79 24.83 -3.21
CA ALA A 881 15.24 24.92 -3.08
C ALA A 881 15.96 25.29 -4.40
N ASN A 882 15.27 25.94 -5.34
CA ASN A 882 15.88 26.35 -6.61
C ASN A 882 17.05 27.33 -6.40
N GLU A 883 16.89 28.31 -5.50
CA GLU A 883 17.93 29.31 -5.20
C GLU A 883 19.07 28.71 -4.35
N PHE A 884 18.75 27.80 -3.42
CA PHE A 884 19.77 27.02 -2.69
C PHE A 884 20.66 26.23 -3.66
N ALA A 885 20.05 25.51 -4.61
CA ALA A 885 20.79 24.76 -5.63
C ALA A 885 21.60 25.69 -6.56
N ARG A 886 21.13 26.92 -6.83
CA ARG A 886 21.90 27.94 -7.55
C ARG A 886 23.16 28.33 -6.79
N ILE A 887 23.04 28.67 -5.50
CA ILE A 887 24.17 29.06 -4.65
C ILE A 887 25.20 27.92 -4.58
N GLU A 888 24.77 26.71 -4.25
CA GLU A 888 25.63 25.52 -4.14
C GLU A 888 26.35 25.22 -5.47
N THR A 889 25.65 25.32 -6.61
CA THR A 889 26.24 25.14 -7.94
C THR A 889 27.27 26.20 -8.26
N LEU A 890 26.95 27.48 -8.06
CA LEU A 890 27.81 28.60 -8.42
C LEU A 890 29.09 28.64 -7.56
N THR A 891 28.97 28.46 -6.25
CA THR A 891 30.13 28.38 -5.34
C THR A 891 31.04 27.21 -5.69
N ALA A 892 30.49 26.02 -5.97
CA ALA A 892 31.29 24.87 -6.41
C ALA A 892 32.00 25.13 -7.74
N MET A 893 31.29 25.70 -8.73
CA MET A 893 31.86 25.99 -10.05
C MET A 893 32.94 27.08 -10.01
N TYR A 894 32.81 28.11 -9.17
CA TYR A 894 33.86 29.12 -8.95
C TYR A 894 35.18 28.46 -8.55
N TYR A 895 35.20 27.69 -7.45
CA TYR A 895 36.44 27.10 -6.95
C TYR A 895 37.04 26.05 -7.90
N ILE A 896 36.20 25.24 -8.55
CA ILE A 896 36.67 24.25 -9.53
C ILE A 896 37.29 24.94 -10.76
N VAL A 897 36.67 25.99 -11.29
CA VAL A 897 37.17 26.72 -12.46
C VAL A 897 38.36 27.62 -12.12
N ALA A 898 38.39 28.25 -10.95
CA ALA A 898 39.49 29.11 -10.52
C ALA A 898 40.79 28.31 -10.30
N GLN A 899 40.71 27.11 -9.73
CA GLN A 899 41.89 26.31 -9.39
C GLN A 899 42.32 25.32 -10.48
N PHE A 900 41.40 24.87 -11.35
CA PHE A 900 41.68 23.78 -12.29
C PHE A 900 41.22 24.07 -13.73
N ARG A 901 42.03 23.62 -14.69
CA ARG A 901 41.56 23.11 -15.98
C ARG A 901 41.41 21.60 -15.87
N TRP A 902 40.65 20.98 -16.77
CA TRP A 902 40.49 19.53 -16.79
C TRP A 902 40.29 18.98 -18.19
N LYS A 903 40.51 17.68 -18.33
CA LYS A 903 40.23 16.87 -19.53
C LYS A 903 39.58 15.55 -19.12
N LEU A 904 38.68 15.02 -19.95
CA LEU A 904 38.03 13.73 -19.67
C LEU A 904 39.05 12.59 -19.72
N SER A 905 39.01 11.69 -18.73
CA SER A 905 39.89 10.51 -18.65
C SER A 905 39.22 9.27 -19.25
N GLY A 906 38.88 9.32 -20.53
CA GLY A 906 38.20 8.22 -21.22
C GLY A 906 37.83 8.55 -22.67
N LYS A 907 37.06 7.67 -23.31
CA LYS A 907 36.25 8.08 -24.48
C LYS A 907 35.01 8.82 -23.95
N ASP A 908 34.22 9.43 -24.83
CA ASP A 908 33.01 10.16 -24.39
C ASP A 908 31.95 9.18 -23.87
N ASP A 909 32.05 8.86 -22.58
CA ASP A 909 31.34 7.73 -22.01
C ASP A 909 29.84 7.99 -21.88
N SER A 910 29.09 6.92 -22.16
CA SER A 910 27.65 6.87 -21.98
C SER A 910 27.26 7.20 -20.53
N PHE A 911 26.05 7.71 -20.35
CA PHE A 911 25.45 7.86 -19.04
C PHE A 911 24.11 7.13 -18.98
N SER A 912 23.72 6.66 -17.81
CA SER A 912 22.38 6.12 -17.54
C SER A 912 21.45 7.23 -17.08
N ARG A 913 20.15 7.18 -17.43
CA ARG A 913 19.09 8.00 -16.80
C ARG A 913 18.24 7.21 -15.79
N TYR A 914 18.71 6.04 -15.37
CA TYR A 914 18.06 5.19 -14.37
C TYR A 914 19.01 4.90 -13.18
N PRO A 915 18.59 5.17 -11.93
CA PRO A 915 17.33 5.81 -11.53
C PRO A 915 17.27 7.32 -11.84
N LEU A 916 18.42 7.98 -11.85
CA LEU A 916 18.65 9.39 -12.19
C LEU A 916 19.85 9.47 -13.14
N PRO A 917 20.11 10.61 -13.83
CA PRO A 917 21.28 10.78 -14.68
C PRO A 917 22.61 10.52 -13.96
N SER A 918 23.41 9.57 -14.44
CA SER A 918 24.77 9.30 -13.96
C SER A 918 25.68 8.81 -15.09
N PRO A 919 26.85 9.42 -15.30
CA PRO A 919 27.93 8.83 -16.11
C PRO A 919 28.25 7.41 -15.63
N SER A 920 28.58 6.47 -16.55
CA SER A 920 28.88 5.08 -16.18
C SER A 920 30.02 4.99 -15.16
N GLU A 921 31.17 5.58 -15.49
CA GLU A 921 32.38 5.59 -14.65
C GLU A 921 32.41 6.76 -13.63
N GLY A 922 31.27 7.41 -13.37
CA GLY A 922 31.21 8.55 -12.44
C GLY A 922 31.91 9.84 -12.90
N LEU A 923 32.34 9.92 -14.16
CA LEU A 923 33.08 11.02 -14.78
C LEU A 923 34.51 11.19 -14.21
N PRO A 924 35.47 10.34 -14.59
CA PRO A 924 36.88 10.55 -14.26
C PRO A 924 37.47 11.68 -15.11
N ILE A 925 38.18 12.61 -14.49
CA ILE A 925 38.86 13.73 -15.15
C ILE A 925 40.31 13.84 -14.70
N LYS A 926 41.21 14.22 -15.61
CA LYS A 926 42.56 14.68 -15.29
C LYS A 926 42.50 16.16 -14.90
N LEU A 927 43.15 16.51 -13.80
CA LEU A 927 43.25 17.89 -13.32
C LEU A 927 44.56 18.52 -13.80
N GLU A 928 44.45 19.73 -14.34
CA GLU A 928 45.55 20.61 -14.73
C GLU A 928 45.47 21.87 -13.84
N PRO A 929 46.22 21.94 -12.72
CA PRO A 929 46.16 23.07 -11.81
C PRO A 929 46.54 24.39 -12.49
N LYS A 930 45.82 25.46 -12.17
CA LYS A 930 46.22 26.85 -12.45
C LYS A 930 47.15 27.29 -11.31
N GLY A 931 48.31 27.87 -11.65
CA GLY A 931 49.48 27.96 -10.76
C GLY A 931 49.31 28.76 -9.47
N ASP A 932 50.06 28.32 -8.44
CA ASP A 932 50.34 28.95 -7.14
C ASP A 932 49.25 29.78 -6.44
N ILE A 933 48.38 29.06 -5.72
CA ILE A 933 47.95 29.51 -4.39
C ILE A 933 48.85 28.79 -3.38
N SER A 934 49.60 29.58 -2.60
CA SER A 934 50.69 29.17 -1.69
C SER A 934 50.50 27.81 -1.00
N THR A 935 51.44 26.89 -1.25
CA THR A 935 51.49 25.58 -0.60
C THR A 935 51.84 25.69 0.89
N GLU A 936 50.84 25.70 1.77
CA GLU A 936 51.07 25.33 3.17
C GLU A 936 51.33 23.82 3.30
N LYS A 937 52.23 23.49 4.23
CA LYS A 937 52.90 22.19 4.32
C LYS A 937 51.94 21.02 4.56
N LYS A 938 52.35 19.85 4.04
CA LYS A 938 51.79 18.53 4.37
C LYS A 938 51.56 18.40 5.88
N THR A 939 50.31 18.30 6.30
CA THR A 939 49.92 17.78 7.62
C THR A 939 49.50 16.31 7.50
N SER A 940 49.79 15.54 8.53
CA SER A 940 49.67 14.08 8.57
C SER A 940 48.21 13.60 8.50
N HIS A 941 48.00 12.45 7.85
CA HIS A 941 46.69 11.77 7.85
C HIS A 941 46.24 11.44 9.27
N ILE A 942 45.14 12.04 9.71
CA ILE A 942 44.33 11.52 10.82
C ILE A 942 43.30 10.57 10.21
N GLY A 943 43.46 9.28 10.48
CA GLY A 943 42.62 8.24 9.91
C GLY A 943 41.20 8.23 10.50
N GLY A 944 40.24 8.70 9.71
CA GLY A 944 38.82 8.43 9.89
C GLY A 944 38.19 8.12 8.53
N GLN A 945 37.38 7.07 8.44
CA GLN A 945 36.79 6.65 7.14
C GLN A 945 35.91 7.77 6.58
N ASN A 946 36.41 8.46 5.56
CA ASN A 946 35.70 9.57 4.95
C ASN A 946 34.56 9.04 4.07
N TYR A 947 33.51 9.85 3.89
CA TYR A 947 32.36 9.46 3.06
C TYR A 947 32.76 9.22 1.59
N SER A 948 33.77 9.93 1.10
CA SER A 948 34.43 9.67 -0.19
C SER A 948 35.02 8.25 -0.28
N GLU A 949 35.69 7.75 0.77
CA GLU A 949 36.18 6.36 0.81
C GLU A 949 35.04 5.34 0.84
N ILE A 950 33.92 5.61 1.53
CA ILE A 950 32.77 4.70 1.57
C ILE A 950 32.18 4.49 0.16
N ILE A 951 32.14 5.56 -0.65
CA ILE A 951 31.70 5.49 -2.06
C ILE A 951 32.79 4.84 -2.95
N TYR A 952 34.07 5.21 -2.79
CA TYR A 952 35.17 4.61 -3.57
C TYR A 952 35.33 3.11 -3.33
N VAL A 953 35.32 2.67 -2.07
CA VAL A 953 35.49 1.26 -1.66
C VAL A 953 34.31 0.39 -2.11
N THR A 954 33.10 0.96 -2.24
CA THR A 954 31.97 0.22 -2.82
C THR A 954 32.08 0.07 -4.34
N HIS A 955 32.70 1.03 -5.04
CA HIS A 955 32.96 0.93 -6.47
C HIS A 955 34.11 -0.05 -6.79
N GLU A 956 35.27 0.11 -6.16
CA GLU A 956 36.43 -0.79 -6.33
C GLU A 956 36.11 -2.25 -6.03
N LYS A 957 35.39 -2.53 -4.93
CA LYS A 957 35.01 -3.91 -4.59
C LYS A 957 34.06 -4.53 -5.60
N THR A 958 33.20 -3.73 -6.25
CA THR A 958 32.34 -4.22 -7.33
C THR A 958 33.14 -4.51 -8.59
N VAL A 959 34.08 -3.64 -8.99
CA VAL A 959 34.95 -3.86 -10.16
C VAL A 959 35.84 -5.09 -9.95
N ARG A 960 36.51 -5.22 -8.79
CA ARG A 960 37.34 -6.41 -8.48
C ARG A 960 36.52 -7.71 -8.41
N HIS A 961 35.26 -7.64 -7.96
CA HIS A 961 34.38 -8.82 -7.96
C HIS A 961 33.92 -9.21 -9.37
N LEU A 962 33.76 -8.25 -10.29
CA LEU A 962 33.49 -8.51 -11.71
C LEU A 962 34.71 -9.07 -12.43
N GLN A 963 35.92 -8.58 -12.12
CA GLN A 963 37.19 -9.15 -12.61
C GLN A 963 37.38 -10.60 -12.12
N GLN A 964 37.08 -10.90 -10.85
CA GLN A 964 37.09 -12.27 -10.33
C GLN A 964 36.04 -13.19 -11.00
N GLN A 965 34.89 -12.66 -11.42
CA GLN A 965 33.89 -13.44 -12.17
C GLN A 965 34.28 -13.74 -13.63
N ALA A 966 35.31 -13.07 -14.17
CA ALA A 966 35.86 -13.35 -15.50
C ALA A 966 36.95 -14.44 -15.52
N ASN A 967 37.41 -14.90 -14.34
CA ASN A 967 38.34 -16.01 -14.13
C ASN A 967 39.62 -15.99 -14.99
N ILE A 968 40.29 -14.82 -15.05
CA ILE A 968 41.66 -14.69 -15.58
C ILE A 968 42.54 -14.12 -14.46
N ASN A 969 43.45 -14.94 -13.94
CA ASN A 969 44.52 -14.51 -13.05
C ASN A 969 45.89 -14.78 -13.72
N GLU A 970 46.82 -13.83 -13.54
CA GLU A 970 48.26 -13.94 -13.81
C GLU A 970 48.74 -14.09 -15.27
N ILE A 971 48.77 -12.97 -16.00
CA ILE A 971 49.80 -12.70 -17.02
C ILE A 971 50.28 -11.24 -16.86
N PRO A 972 51.60 -10.94 -16.81
CA PRO A 972 52.11 -9.57 -16.72
C PRO A 972 51.67 -8.67 -17.89
N GLU A 973 51.39 -7.38 -17.60
CA GLU A 973 50.81 -6.40 -18.54
C GLU A 973 51.52 -6.30 -19.90
N SER A 974 52.84 -6.50 -19.93
CA SER A 974 53.64 -6.44 -21.16
C SER A 974 53.33 -7.53 -22.18
N LYS A 975 52.80 -8.69 -21.77
CA LYS A 975 52.36 -9.76 -22.69
C LYS A 975 50.88 -9.68 -23.05
N ALA A 976 50.03 -9.11 -22.20
CA ALA A 976 48.60 -8.91 -22.50
C ALA A 976 48.39 -8.06 -23.77
N ARG A 977 49.26 -7.08 -24.02
CA ARG A 977 49.21 -6.20 -25.19
C ARG A 977 49.54 -6.89 -26.52
N ALA A 978 50.25 -8.02 -26.51
CA ALA A 978 50.53 -8.82 -27.71
C ALA A 978 49.39 -9.82 -28.01
N TYR A 979 48.72 -10.34 -26.98
CA TYR A 979 47.53 -11.19 -27.14
C TYR A 979 46.32 -10.41 -27.66
N TYR A 980 46.17 -9.14 -27.26
CA TYR A 980 45.08 -8.27 -27.75
C TYR A 980 45.16 -7.96 -29.26
N THR A 981 46.33 -8.12 -29.88
CA THR A 981 46.52 -7.89 -31.33
C THR A 981 46.31 -9.16 -32.16
N SER A 982 46.24 -10.35 -31.56
CA SER A 982 45.86 -11.60 -32.23
C SER A 982 44.39 -11.98 -31.99
N ALA A 983 43.78 -11.51 -30.90
CA ALA A 983 42.37 -11.71 -30.58
C ALA A 983 41.36 -10.95 -31.49
N THR A 984 41.81 -10.40 -32.63
CA THR A 984 40.95 -9.91 -33.73
C THR A 984 40.86 -10.90 -34.90
N ALA A 985 41.47 -12.09 -34.80
CA ALA A 985 41.37 -13.15 -35.82
C ALA A 985 40.21 -14.14 -35.57
N GLU A 986 39.82 -14.43 -34.32
CA GLU A 986 38.86 -15.49 -34.00
C GLU A 986 37.37 -15.12 -34.15
N THR A 987 37.05 -13.88 -34.53
CA THR A 987 35.68 -13.51 -34.96
C THR A 987 35.37 -13.94 -36.41
N ARG A 988 36.30 -14.63 -37.10
CA ARG A 988 36.07 -15.20 -38.46
C ARG A 988 35.82 -16.71 -38.49
N ALA A 989 35.97 -17.45 -37.38
CA ALA A 989 35.76 -18.90 -37.36
C ALA A 989 34.28 -19.33 -37.44
N TYR A 990 33.34 -18.53 -36.91
CA TYR A 990 31.92 -18.88 -36.87
C TYR A 990 31.14 -18.62 -38.18
N ALA A 991 31.80 -18.13 -39.23
CA ALA A 991 31.21 -17.94 -40.56
C ALA A 991 31.57 -19.06 -41.57
N ALA A 992 32.45 -20.01 -41.21
CA ALA A 992 33.08 -20.94 -42.15
C ALA A 992 32.59 -22.41 -42.07
N VAL A 993 31.72 -22.78 -41.11
CA VAL A 993 31.22 -24.17 -40.96
C VAL A 993 29.74 -24.28 -41.39
N ARG A 994 29.40 -23.67 -42.54
CA ARG A 994 28.08 -23.83 -43.20
C ARG A 994 28.22 -24.42 -44.61
N LYS A 995 29.01 -25.48 -44.76
CA LYS A 995 29.08 -26.31 -45.99
C LYS A 995 29.63 -27.73 -45.70
N LYS A 996 28.73 -28.69 -45.42
CA LYS A 996 28.70 -30.08 -45.98
C LYS A 996 27.70 -31.00 -45.24
N LYS A 997 26.60 -31.33 -45.95
CA LYS A 997 25.80 -32.58 -45.99
C LYS A 997 25.62 -33.45 -44.70
N THR A 998 24.40 -33.42 -44.13
CA THR A 998 23.40 -34.53 -43.93
C THR A 998 23.82 -36.02 -43.79
N PRO A 999 23.01 -36.93 -43.18
CA PRO A 999 21.78 -36.75 -42.34
C PRO A 999 21.65 -37.68 -41.10
N SER A 1000 20.71 -37.39 -40.17
CA SER A 1000 19.67 -38.35 -39.66
C SER A 1000 18.85 -37.82 -38.46
N CYS A 1001 17.61 -38.32 -38.35
CA CYS A 1001 16.62 -38.23 -37.26
C CYS A 1001 15.99 -36.86 -36.89
N HIS A 1002 14.66 -36.79 -37.07
CA HIS A 1002 13.78 -35.65 -36.78
C HIS A 1002 13.39 -35.53 -35.30
N PHE A 1003 13.34 -34.29 -34.77
CA PHE A 1003 12.29 -33.85 -33.83
C PHE A 1003 12.25 -32.31 -33.60
N ALA A 1004 12.08 -31.49 -34.66
CA ALA A 1004 12.08 -30.02 -34.51
C ALA A 1004 11.22 -29.18 -35.49
N ASP A 1005 10.46 -29.78 -36.43
CA ASP A 1005 9.73 -29.04 -37.48
C ASP A 1005 8.20 -29.18 -37.38
N SER A 1006 7.60 -28.72 -36.27
CA SER A 1006 6.13 -28.74 -36.11
C SER A 1006 5.52 -27.57 -35.31
N LEU A 1007 6.27 -26.51 -35.03
CA LEU A 1007 5.79 -25.34 -34.26
C LEU A 1007 5.77 -24.00 -35.03
N ILE A 1008 6.10 -23.98 -36.32
CA ILE A 1008 5.98 -22.80 -37.20
C ILE A 1008 5.27 -23.18 -38.52
N SER A 1009 4.08 -23.77 -38.42
CA SER A 1009 3.17 -24.01 -39.56
C SER A 1009 1.69 -24.10 -39.15
N ALA A 1010 1.27 -23.33 -38.15
CA ALA A 1010 -0.11 -23.35 -37.61
C ALA A 1010 -0.64 -21.94 -37.30
N HIS A 1011 -0.56 -21.02 -38.27
CA HIS A 1011 -1.24 -19.72 -38.18
C HIS A 1011 -1.73 -19.14 -39.52
N GLN A 1012 -1.93 -19.99 -40.54
CA GLN A 1012 -2.69 -19.68 -41.75
C GLN A 1012 -3.50 -20.92 -42.16
N SER A 1013 -4.75 -20.71 -42.61
CA SER A 1013 -5.85 -21.70 -42.73
C SER A 1013 -6.36 -22.25 -41.37
N ALA A 1014 -7.66 -22.57 -41.19
CA ALA A 1014 -8.77 -22.59 -42.14
C ALA A 1014 -10.10 -22.09 -41.53
N THR A 1015 -10.98 -21.60 -42.40
CA THR A 1015 -12.42 -21.43 -42.17
C THR A 1015 -13.18 -22.63 -42.74
N ASP A 1016 -13.93 -23.39 -41.92
CA ASP A 1016 -15.28 -23.96 -42.19
C ASP A 1016 -15.72 -24.87 -41.00
N PRO A 1017 -17.02 -24.98 -40.64
CA PRO A 1017 -17.43 -25.70 -39.43
C PRO A 1017 -18.18 -27.02 -39.72
N ARG A 1018 -17.55 -28.17 -39.46
CA ARG A 1018 -18.26 -29.45 -39.20
C ARG A 1018 -17.36 -30.56 -38.64
N THR A 1019 -17.42 -30.81 -37.34
CA THR A 1019 -17.66 -32.14 -36.70
C THR A 1019 -17.47 -32.07 -35.18
N ARG A 1020 -18.23 -32.87 -34.44
CA ARG A 1020 -18.07 -33.09 -32.99
C ARG A 1020 -17.29 -34.38 -32.75
N ILE A 1021 -16.48 -34.41 -31.68
CA ILE A 1021 -16.39 -35.49 -30.66
C ILE A 1021 -15.52 -34.95 -29.51
N GLY A 1022 -15.77 -35.43 -28.28
CA GLY A 1022 -15.26 -34.84 -27.03
C GLY A 1022 -13.95 -35.43 -26.46
N PRO A 1023 -13.73 -35.39 -25.13
CA PRO A 1023 -12.62 -34.58 -24.60
C PRO A 1023 -11.59 -35.35 -23.76
N ALA A 1024 -10.36 -34.82 -23.66
CA ALA A 1024 -9.36 -35.27 -22.68
C ALA A 1024 -8.43 -34.15 -22.20
N ASN A 1025 -8.19 -34.15 -20.89
CA ASN A 1025 -7.43 -33.20 -20.07
C ASN A 1025 -6.02 -32.84 -20.57
N ALA A 1026 -5.68 -31.53 -20.58
CA ALA A 1026 -4.31 -31.03 -20.39
C ALA A 1026 -4.30 -29.55 -19.93
N GLU A 1027 -4.17 -29.30 -18.63
CA GLU A 1027 -3.84 -27.96 -18.09
C GLU A 1027 -2.53 -28.00 -17.28
N PHE A 1028 -1.91 -26.82 -17.14
CA PHE A 1028 -0.71 -26.48 -16.33
C PHE A 1028 0.67 -26.94 -16.83
N PRO A 1029 1.32 -26.05 -17.62
CA PRO A 1029 2.71 -25.66 -17.32
C PRO A 1029 2.92 -24.15 -17.06
N SER A 1030 1.95 -23.28 -17.36
CA SER A 1030 2.18 -21.82 -17.45
C SER A 1030 2.57 -21.13 -16.13
N ALA A 1031 2.07 -21.60 -14.99
CA ALA A 1031 2.31 -20.96 -13.69
C ALA A 1031 3.76 -21.08 -13.20
N MET A 1032 4.45 -22.21 -13.49
CA MET A 1032 5.87 -22.35 -13.14
C MET A 1032 6.78 -21.62 -14.12
N ALA A 1033 6.41 -21.54 -15.41
CA ALA A 1033 7.08 -20.68 -16.37
C ALA A 1033 7.03 -19.20 -15.94
N ALA A 1034 5.85 -18.69 -15.60
CA ALA A 1034 5.68 -17.32 -15.10
C ALA A 1034 6.43 -17.05 -13.77
N ALA A 1035 6.54 -18.04 -12.88
CA ALA A 1035 7.31 -17.91 -11.65
C ALA A 1035 8.84 -17.91 -11.91
N ALA A 1036 9.32 -18.76 -12.83
CA ALA A 1036 10.71 -18.77 -13.25
C ALA A 1036 11.09 -17.48 -13.99
N GLU A 1037 10.22 -17.00 -14.88
CA GLU A 1037 10.35 -15.68 -15.52
C GLU A 1037 10.38 -14.56 -14.47
N LEU A 1038 9.53 -14.58 -13.44
CA LEU A 1038 9.51 -13.57 -12.38
C LEU A 1038 10.80 -13.57 -11.53
N VAL A 1039 11.36 -14.75 -11.23
CA VAL A 1039 12.65 -14.87 -10.52
C VAL A 1039 13.79 -14.38 -11.42
N ALA A 1040 13.81 -14.76 -12.69
CA ALA A 1040 14.75 -14.22 -13.68
C ALA A 1040 14.57 -12.69 -13.84
N LEU A 1041 13.34 -12.17 -13.75
CA LEU A 1041 13.03 -10.74 -13.81
C LEU A 1041 13.62 -9.99 -12.63
N ILE A 1042 13.51 -10.55 -11.42
CA ILE A 1042 14.15 -10.00 -10.22
C ILE A 1042 15.67 -9.98 -10.41
N VAL A 1043 16.28 -11.08 -10.86
CA VAL A 1043 17.74 -11.14 -11.08
C VAL A 1043 18.20 -10.19 -12.20
N VAL A 1044 17.47 -10.05 -13.30
CA VAL A 1044 17.85 -9.22 -14.46
C VAL A 1044 17.58 -7.73 -14.22
N VAL A 1045 16.57 -7.36 -13.43
CA VAL A 1045 16.29 -5.95 -13.09
C VAL A 1045 17.16 -5.45 -11.93
N ASP A 1046 17.60 -6.33 -11.02
CA ASP A 1046 18.47 -5.99 -9.88
C ASP A 1046 19.98 -6.10 -10.22
N ARG A 1047 20.36 -6.70 -11.37
CA ARG A 1047 21.71 -6.57 -11.96
C ARG A 1047 21.95 -5.14 -12.48
N SER A 1048 23.18 -4.66 -12.32
CA SER A 1048 23.56 -3.25 -12.51
C SER A 1048 23.67 -2.85 -13.99
N PRO A 1049 23.45 -1.56 -14.30
CA PRO A 1049 24.31 -0.79 -15.18
C PRO A 1049 25.42 -0.19 -14.31
N SER A 1050 26.49 -0.97 -14.13
CA SER A 1050 27.81 -0.50 -13.70
C SER A 1050 28.75 -0.94 -14.80
#